data_AF-W5KAP8-F1
#
_entry.id   AF-W5KAP8-F1
#
_cell.length_a   1.000
_cell.length_b   1.000
_cell.length_c   1.000
_cell.angle_alpha   90.00
_cell.angle_beta   90.00
_cell.angle_gamma   90.00
#
_symmetry.space_group_name_H-M   'P 1'
#
loop_
_entity.id
_entity.type
_entity.pdbx_description
1 polymer ?
#
loop_
_entity_poly.entity_id
_entity_poly.type
_entity_poly.pdbx_seq_one_letter_code
_entity_poly.pdbx_strand_id
1 'polypeptide(L)'
;MSLFKARDWWSAILGEGEEFDQGCLCIGDVDNSGSGYDKVVVGSYMGMLRIFAPHATKPGEQKGADAQLLEVQLRDPVIQVDVGKFVSCSELLHLAVLHPRKLSVYAVSGTSGNVEHGDQYQLRLIYEHNLQRTACNMTYGPFGGVTGHHFICIQSMDGMLMFFEQESYAFGRFLPGFLLPGPLCYCARTDAFITVSSTRQVECYRYEALAVATDADTLQDSEQQSKSSGKRLSAEWTLVLGEQALDICVPSASPMASSIYVLGERNLFCLRDSGQIRFMKKLEYNPSCFLPYASVSEGTTNLLVGNHNNMVLVYQDTTLKWAAQLSCVPVAVRIANFPDLKGLVVTLSSEGHLQCSYMGTDPSFFTVPKVDAREVNYDEVDAEMRALHKVIREATKKQDIIPKAEAEEDITVTAVVSSELDDDSQAHVPELNGLAVPSVKVKVKISSHSTVQSPKMSVCVQPPLAVTQDQFVLDSLGSGSQQVVTFSAFLNGQYTPADLTGDIAVSFSSPTELNPAGVPRVAQCKFVLPLRLVCCPTSPSKNAKYKITVDTNKPPVNLNEVFPEFVEKAEDKEGNALAFQFIAGSRVTVLASKTSQRYRIQSESFEDIWLVAKELVQRFDRHFAKLGVKDFRNTFSGPIPLSEYFERVDHHFELRVNAQKYQDLLSERAVQFRAIQRRLLTRFKDKTPAPLQNLDTLMEGTYRQVIALADAAEENRACLVQAFSRLRSATHLLILLVSLWQGLSADQTTILEATLLPLLQDTPQLGWEESVDAAVSHLLRTCLSRSPKDQAVSLGTTQLSMLKDTSRLKKHIMLLCDRIGKGGRLSLSSEANVPTPVMMPESSKEKKEKDSGKEGKKDSKEPAKEKESKKDSTKDSKESSKESSKESSKESKKEKKESSKDKEAAVEPGKEKTKVSKKASVKVKEKKKESEAGDG
;
A
#
# COMPACT_ATOMS: atom_id res chain seq x y z
N MET A 1 -40.19 -2.83 -4.47
CA MET A 1 -38.75 -3.18 -4.42
C MET A 1 -38.46 -3.89 -3.10
N SER A 2 -38.78 -5.17 -2.94
CA SER A 2 -38.81 -5.82 -1.61
C SER A 2 -37.90 -7.05 -1.46
N LEU A 3 -37.43 -7.67 -2.56
CA LEU A 3 -36.62 -8.89 -2.51
C LEU A 3 -35.43 -8.80 -1.54
N PHE A 4 -35.28 -9.83 -0.70
CA PHE A 4 -34.24 -9.98 0.32
C PHE A 4 -34.20 -8.84 1.36
N LYS A 5 -35.34 -8.18 1.62
CA LYS A 5 -35.50 -7.26 2.75
C LYS A 5 -36.62 -7.73 3.66
N ALA A 6 -36.41 -7.64 4.97
CA ALA A 6 -37.49 -7.73 5.93
C ALA A 6 -38.38 -6.48 5.76
N ARG A 7 -39.69 -6.68 5.71
CA ARG A 7 -40.67 -5.63 5.49
C ARG A 7 -41.48 -5.41 6.75
N ASP A 8 -41.43 -4.19 7.27
CA ASP A 8 -42.25 -3.72 8.38
C ASP A 8 -43.73 -4.01 8.08
N TRP A 9 -44.34 -4.78 8.97
CA TRP A 9 -45.80 -4.84 9.11
C TRP A 9 -46.25 -3.95 10.27
N TRP A 10 -45.47 -3.93 11.35
CA TRP A 10 -45.59 -2.99 12.47
C TRP A 10 -44.20 -2.79 13.11
N SER A 11 -43.89 -1.59 13.60
CA SER A 11 -42.62 -1.32 14.29
C SER A 11 -42.72 -0.19 15.30
N ALA A 12 -42.02 -0.31 16.42
CA ALA A 12 -41.91 0.66 17.51
C ALA A 12 -40.45 0.83 17.95
N ILE A 13 -40.15 1.94 18.62
CA ILE A 13 -38.89 2.19 19.32
C ILE A 13 -39.25 2.31 20.80
N LEU A 14 -38.64 1.48 21.64
CA LEU A 14 -39.01 1.31 23.05
C LEU A 14 -38.11 2.15 23.95
N GLY A 15 -38.64 3.27 24.43
CA GLY A 15 -37.96 4.18 25.36
C GLY A 15 -36.79 4.97 24.74
N GLU A 16 -36.09 5.70 25.60
CA GLU A 16 -34.83 6.38 25.27
C GLU A 16 -33.75 5.90 26.24
N GLY A 17 -32.67 5.31 25.73
CA GLY A 17 -31.58 4.78 26.55
C GLY A 17 -31.92 3.49 27.34
N GLU A 18 -32.98 2.78 26.98
CA GLU A 18 -33.28 1.45 27.51
C GLU A 18 -32.39 0.37 26.85
N GLU A 19 -32.04 -0.68 27.60
CA GLU A 19 -31.24 -1.82 27.14
C GLU A 19 -32.03 -3.14 27.23
N PHE A 20 -31.82 -4.02 26.25
CA PHE A 20 -32.54 -5.29 26.08
C PHE A 20 -31.60 -6.43 25.66
N ASP A 21 -31.93 -7.66 26.07
CA ASP A 21 -31.20 -8.89 25.76
C ASP A 21 -32.13 -10.04 25.31
N GLN A 22 -31.60 -11.23 25.04
CA GLN A 22 -32.34 -12.37 24.46
C GLN A 22 -33.54 -12.85 25.29
N GLY A 23 -33.48 -12.69 26.62
CA GLY A 23 -34.57 -13.02 27.55
C GLY A 23 -35.68 -11.98 27.62
N CYS A 24 -35.48 -10.79 27.06
CA CYS A 24 -36.40 -9.66 27.15
C CYS A 24 -37.64 -9.77 26.25
N LEU A 25 -37.68 -10.72 25.30
CA LEU A 25 -38.77 -10.86 24.32
C LEU A 25 -39.48 -12.22 24.45
N CYS A 26 -40.76 -12.18 24.85
CA CYS A 26 -41.65 -13.33 24.89
C CYS A 26 -42.92 -13.10 24.06
N ILE A 27 -43.53 -14.19 23.58
CA ILE A 27 -44.70 -14.16 22.69
C ILE A 27 -45.69 -15.25 23.12
N GLY A 28 -46.97 -14.87 23.27
CA GLY A 28 -48.08 -15.79 23.59
C GLY A 28 -49.39 -15.07 23.96
N ASP A 29 -50.49 -15.81 24.07
CA ASP A 29 -51.84 -15.32 24.48
C ASP A 29 -51.90 -15.05 26.00
N VAL A 30 -51.07 -14.11 26.48
CA VAL A 30 -50.84 -13.80 27.90
C VAL A 30 -52.08 -13.24 28.62
N ASP A 31 -52.97 -12.60 27.87
CA ASP A 31 -54.29 -12.12 28.28
C ASP A 31 -55.36 -13.23 28.28
N ASN A 32 -55.01 -14.45 27.87
CA ASN A 32 -55.90 -15.62 27.81
C ASN A 32 -57.20 -15.35 27.04
N SER A 33 -57.09 -14.61 25.94
CA SER A 33 -58.23 -14.12 25.16
C SER A 33 -59.10 -15.23 24.56
N GLY A 34 -58.57 -16.46 24.47
CA GLY A 34 -59.23 -17.60 23.84
C GLY A 34 -59.28 -17.51 22.31
N SER A 35 -58.74 -16.42 21.74
CA SER A 35 -58.63 -16.20 20.30
C SER A 35 -57.50 -17.01 19.67
N GLY A 36 -56.50 -17.40 20.46
CA GLY A 36 -55.29 -18.07 19.98
C GLY A 36 -54.33 -17.16 19.21
N TYR A 37 -54.47 -15.83 19.34
CA TYR A 37 -53.55 -14.84 18.78
C TYR A 37 -52.53 -14.36 19.82
N ASP A 38 -51.28 -14.34 19.39
CA ASP A 38 -50.16 -14.01 20.26
C ASP A 38 -50.10 -12.52 20.58
N LYS A 39 -49.69 -12.17 21.81
CA LYS A 39 -49.26 -10.83 22.20
C LYS A 39 -47.74 -10.77 22.30
N VAL A 40 -47.15 -9.59 22.09
CA VAL A 40 -45.71 -9.38 22.24
C VAL A 40 -45.44 -8.79 23.61
N VAL A 41 -44.68 -9.50 24.44
CA VAL A 41 -44.27 -9.04 25.78
C VAL A 41 -42.80 -8.66 25.73
N VAL A 42 -42.48 -7.44 26.17
CA VAL A 42 -41.11 -6.93 26.27
C VAL A 42 -40.80 -6.42 27.67
N GLY A 43 -39.74 -6.95 28.28
CA GLY A 43 -39.18 -6.48 29.55
C GLY A 43 -37.83 -5.78 29.35
N SER A 44 -37.60 -4.69 30.07
CA SER A 44 -36.41 -3.84 29.96
C SER A 44 -35.49 -3.95 31.17
N TYR A 45 -34.19 -3.77 30.98
CA TYR A 45 -33.24 -3.64 32.10
C TYR A 45 -33.49 -2.40 32.97
N MET A 46 -34.26 -1.41 32.49
CA MET A 46 -34.72 -0.28 33.30
C MET A 46 -35.99 -0.59 34.12
N GLY A 47 -36.48 -1.84 34.11
CA GLY A 47 -37.67 -2.26 34.84
C GLY A 47 -39.00 -2.03 34.11
N MET A 48 -38.97 -1.49 32.88
CA MET A 48 -40.17 -1.28 32.08
C MET A 48 -40.69 -2.60 31.50
N LEU A 49 -41.96 -2.91 31.73
CA LEU A 49 -42.66 -4.05 31.17
C LEU A 49 -43.78 -3.55 30.25
N ARG A 50 -43.77 -3.98 28.99
CA ARG A 50 -44.72 -3.57 27.95
C ARG A 50 -45.36 -4.79 27.29
N ILE A 51 -46.66 -4.72 27.03
CA ILE A 51 -47.38 -5.75 26.25
C ILE A 51 -48.09 -5.08 25.07
N PHE A 52 -47.87 -5.63 23.88
CA PHE A 52 -48.43 -5.13 22.64
C PHE A 52 -49.37 -6.15 21.98
N ALA A 53 -50.43 -5.62 21.36
CA ALA A 53 -51.18 -6.28 20.30
C ALA A 53 -50.94 -5.50 18.99
N PRO A 54 -49.86 -5.80 18.24
CA PRO A 54 -49.63 -5.21 16.93
C PRO A 54 -50.78 -5.51 15.95
N HIS A 55 -51.22 -4.47 15.25
CA HIS A 55 -52.18 -4.56 14.14
C HIS A 55 -51.59 -3.86 12.90
N ALA A 56 -52.11 -4.18 11.71
CA ALA A 56 -51.59 -3.67 10.46
C ALA A 56 -51.75 -2.13 10.35
N THR A 57 -50.63 -1.38 10.39
CA THR A 57 -50.67 0.08 10.21
C THR A 57 -50.98 0.45 8.76
N LYS A 58 -52.04 1.27 8.54
CA LYS A 58 -52.31 1.81 7.20
C LYS A 58 -51.30 2.90 6.84
N PRO A 59 -50.89 3.02 5.56
CA PRO A 59 -49.95 4.06 5.14
C PRO A 59 -50.60 5.45 5.24
N GLY A 60 -50.25 6.20 6.29
CA GLY A 60 -50.70 7.57 6.52
C GLY A 60 -51.29 7.83 7.91
N GLU A 61 -51.64 6.80 8.67
CA GLU A 61 -52.02 6.94 10.10
C GLU A 61 -50.75 7.09 10.96
N GLN A 62 -50.82 7.92 12.02
CA GLN A 62 -49.76 7.93 13.04
C GLN A 62 -49.68 6.53 13.68
N LYS A 63 -48.47 6.08 14.06
CA LYS A 63 -48.27 4.80 14.74
C LYS A 63 -49.05 4.80 16.06
N GLY A 64 -50.23 4.19 16.06
CA GLY A 64 -51.25 4.40 17.09
C GLY A 64 -50.87 3.84 18.46
N ALA A 65 -51.27 4.57 19.50
CA ALA A 65 -51.17 4.11 20.89
C ALA A 65 -51.96 2.81 21.14
N ASP A 66 -53.02 2.57 20.36
CA ASP A 66 -53.93 1.41 20.45
C ASP A 66 -53.24 0.04 20.29
N ALA A 67 -52.01 -0.01 19.77
CA ALA A 67 -51.23 -1.26 19.68
C ALA A 67 -50.58 -1.67 21.01
N GLN A 68 -50.52 -0.77 22.01
CA GLN A 68 -49.92 -1.02 23.32
C GLN A 68 -51.03 -1.28 24.34
N LEU A 69 -51.11 -2.51 24.85
CA LEU A 69 -52.13 -2.93 25.81
C LEU A 69 -51.85 -2.42 27.22
N LEU A 70 -50.59 -2.51 27.65
CA LEU A 70 -50.13 -1.97 28.94
C LEU A 70 -48.64 -1.62 28.91
N GLU A 71 -48.26 -0.65 29.74
CA GLU A 71 -46.89 -0.31 30.10
C GLU A 71 -46.82 -0.06 31.60
N VAL A 72 -45.92 -0.75 32.28
CA VAL A 72 -45.77 -0.71 33.74
C VAL A 72 -44.29 -0.60 34.10
N GLN A 73 -43.93 0.44 34.86
CA GLN A 73 -42.62 0.57 35.50
C GLN A 73 -42.57 -0.32 36.75
N LEU A 74 -41.82 -1.43 36.66
CA LEU A 74 -41.42 -2.22 37.82
C LEU A 74 -40.21 -1.56 38.51
N ARG A 75 -39.98 -1.86 39.79
CA ARG A 75 -38.88 -1.24 40.56
C ARG A 75 -37.49 -1.80 40.24
N ASP A 76 -37.44 -3.03 39.75
CA ASP A 76 -36.22 -3.81 39.56
C ASP A 76 -36.03 -4.14 38.06
N PRO A 77 -34.79 -4.23 37.56
CA PRO A 77 -34.48 -4.65 36.19
C PRO A 77 -35.17 -5.96 35.80
N VAL A 78 -35.67 -6.08 34.56
CA VAL A 78 -36.25 -7.32 34.04
C VAL A 78 -35.21 -8.08 33.22
N ILE A 79 -34.71 -9.18 33.75
CA ILE A 79 -33.71 -10.04 33.10
C ILE A 79 -34.37 -10.92 32.02
N GLN A 80 -35.50 -11.52 32.35
CA GLN A 80 -36.18 -12.47 31.47
C GLN A 80 -37.70 -12.45 31.71
N VAL A 81 -38.47 -12.60 30.62
CA VAL A 81 -39.92 -12.75 30.65
C VAL A 81 -40.33 -14.05 29.96
N ASP A 82 -41.23 -14.81 30.59
CA ASP A 82 -41.79 -16.05 30.03
C ASP A 82 -43.28 -16.19 30.30
N VAL A 83 -43.99 -16.89 29.40
CA VAL A 83 -45.44 -17.11 29.49
C VAL A 83 -45.74 -18.60 29.63
N GLY A 84 -46.46 -19.00 30.67
CA GLY A 84 -46.68 -20.42 31.00
C GLY A 84 -47.68 -20.67 32.12
N LYS A 85 -47.96 -21.96 32.40
CA LYS A 85 -48.94 -22.41 33.40
C LYS A 85 -48.35 -22.42 34.82
N PHE A 86 -48.05 -21.23 35.35
CA PHE A 86 -47.24 -21.05 36.56
C PHE A 86 -48.02 -21.02 37.89
N VAL A 87 -49.35 -21.14 37.89
CA VAL A 87 -50.18 -21.02 39.10
C VAL A 87 -50.88 -22.34 39.43
N SER A 88 -50.88 -22.73 40.70
CA SER A 88 -51.55 -23.94 41.20
C SER A 88 -53.03 -23.96 40.83
N CYS A 89 -53.53 -25.13 40.43
CA CYS A 89 -54.95 -25.35 40.09
C CYS A 89 -55.53 -24.45 38.99
N SER A 90 -54.68 -23.74 38.21
CA SER A 90 -55.09 -22.95 37.06
C SER A 90 -54.44 -23.46 35.79
N GLU A 91 -55.22 -23.59 34.72
CA GLU A 91 -54.71 -23.94 33.39
C GLU A 91 -54.38 -22.72 32.53
N LEU A 92 -54.62 -21.51 33.03
CA LEU A 92 -54.36 -20.25 32.31
C LEU A 92 -52.87 -19.97 32.20
N LEU A 93 -52.51 -19.23 31.15
CA LEU A 93 -51.17 -18.67 30.96
C LEU A 93 -50.97 -17.47 31.88
N HIS A 94 -49.82 -17.43 32.55
CA HIS A 94 -49.40 -16.37 33.45
C HIS A 94 -48.03 -15.86 32.98
N LEU A 95 -47.72 -14.60 33.31
CA LEU A 95 -46.46 -13.96 32.97
C LEU A 95 -45.48 -14.09 34.15
N ALA A 96 -44.40 -14.84 33.96
CA ALA A 96 -43.27 -14.85 34.87
C ALA A 96 -42.29 -13.75 34.48
N VAL A 97 -41.91 -12.93 35.46
CA VAL A 97 -40.92 -11.85 35.31
C VAL A 97 -39.76 -12.12 36.26
N LEU A 98 -38.58 -12.36 35.69
CA LEU A 98 -37.35 -12.57 36.44
C LEU A 98 -36.61 -11.25 36.62
N HIS A 99 -36.31 -10.93 37.87
CA HIS A 99 -35.45 -9.82 38.29
C HIS A 99 -34.17 -10.38 38.93
N PRO A 100 -33.10 -9.56 39.11
CA PRO A 100 -31.84 -10.04 39.69
C PRO A 100 -31.98 -10.79 41.02
N ARG A 101 -32.92 -10.39 41.88
CA ARG A 101 -33.09 -10.95 43.23
C ARG A 101 -34.51 -11.46 43.51
N LYS A 102 -35.34 -11.62 42.48
CA LYS A 102 -36.79 -11.78 42.65
C LYS A 102 -37.41 -12.47 41.44
N LEU A 103 -38.35 -13.37 41.66
CA LEU A 103 -39.24 -13.89 40.62
C LEU A 103 -40.67 -13.47 40.96
N SER A 104 -41.31 -12.71 40.09
CA SER A 104 -42.68 -12.23 40.27
C SER A 104 -43.58 -12.82 39.19
N VAL A 105 -44.70 -13.44 39.59
CA VAL A 105 -45.66 -14.05 38.64
C VAL A 105 -46.96 -13.26 38.64
N TYR A 106 -47.36 -12.81 37.45
CA TYR A 106 -48.50 -11.94 37.23
C TYR A 106 -49.58 -12.61 36.37
N ALA A 107 -50.84 -12.33 36.69
CA ALA A 107 -51.95 -12.51 35.76
C ALA A 107 -52.20 -11.20 35.01
N VAL A 108 -52.28 -11.28 33.69
CA VAL A 108 -52.75 -10.18 32.83
C VAL A 108 -54.24 -10.38 32.59
N SER A 109 -55.04 -9.34 32.77
CA SER A 109 -56.47 -9.39 32.44
C SER A 109 -56.92 -8.09 31.77
N GLY A 110 -57.59 -8.21 30.64
CA GLY A 110 -58.29 -7.11 29.97
C GLY A 110 -59.74 -7.01 30.45
N THR A 111 -60.20 -5.81 30.75
CA THR A 111 -61.61 -5.50 31.02
C THR A 111 -62.11 -4.58 29.91
N SER A 112 -63.09 -5.03 29.12
CA SER A 112 -63.57 -4.24 27.99
C SER A 112 -64.28 -2.96 28.41
N GLY A 113 -63.96 -1.85 27.73
CA GLY A 113 -64.55 -0.54 28.01
C GLY A 113 -65.91 -0.36 27.34
N ASN A 114 -66.88 0.22 28.05
CA ASN A 114 -68.23 0.49 27.50
C ASN A 114 -68.33 1.82 26.70
N VAL A 115 -67.28 2.65 26.66
CA VAL A 115 -67.23 3.97 25.98
C VAL A 115 -65.79 4.23 25.50
N GLU A 116 -65.59 5.24 24.64
CA GLU A 116 -64.40 5.68 23.86
C GLU A 116 -63.02 5.80 24.58
N HIS A 117 -62.85 5.34 25.81
CA HIS A 117 -61.57 5.25 26.54
C HIS A 117 -61.05 3.80 26.70
N GLY A 118 -61.24 3.00 25.65
CA GLY A 118 -60.50 1.74 25.41
C GLY A 118 -60.74 0.57 26.36
N ASP A 119 -60.17 -0.57 26.01
CA ASP A 119 -60.09 -1.73 26.90
C ASP A 119 -58.98 -1.52 27.94
N GLN A 120 -59.28 -1.75 29.22
CA GLN A 120 -58.34 -1.54 30.31
C GLN A 120 -57.65 -2.84 30.70
N TYR A 121 -56.33 -2.91 30.53
CA TYR A 121 -55.52 -4.04 30.94
C TYR A 121 -54.88 -3.78 32.31
N GLN A 122 -55.04 -4.73 33.23
CA GLN A 122 -54.41 -4.71 34.55
C GLN A 122 -53.41 -5.86 34.69
N LEU A 123 -52.26 -5.55 35.29
CA LEU A 123 -51.22 -6.50 35.67
C LEU A 123 -51.35 -6.82 37.17
N ARG A 124 -51.86 -8.00 37.51
CA ARG A 124 -52.08 -8.41 38.91
C ARG A 124 -51.01 -9.39 39.37
N LEU A 125 -50.24 -9.01 40.39
CA LEU A 125 -49.31 -9.93 41.05
C LEU A 125 -50.09 -11.06 41.73
N ILE A 126 -49.71 -12.32 41.46
CA ILE A 126 -50.30 -13.51 42.09
C ILE A 126 -49.42 -13.98 43.25
N TYR A 127 -48.13 -14.18 42.99
CA TYR A 127 -47.14 -14.51 44.01
C TYR A 127 -45.74 -13.99 43.63
N GLU A 128 -44.84 -13.97 44.60
CA GLU A 128 -43.47 -13.50 44.45
C GLU A 128 -42.51 -14.35 45.29
N HIS A 129 -41.39 -14.75 44.68
CA HIS A 129 -40.28 -15.45 45.34
C HIS A 129 -39.08 -14.53 45.48
N ASN A 130 -38.60 -14.37 46.71
CA ASN A 130 -37.35 -13.65 47.00
C ASN A 130 -36.15 -14.58 46.81
N LEU A 131 -35.20 -14.20 45.96
CA LEU A 131 -34.05 -15.04 45.63
C LEU A 131 -32.87 -14.75 46.56
N GLN A 132 -32.32 -15.82 47.16
CA GLN A 132 -31.13 -15.75 48.02
C GLN A 132 -29.84 -15.50 47.24
N ARG A 133 -29.84 -15.81 45.94
CA ARG A 133 -28.73 -15.60 44.99
C ARG A 133 -29.17 -14.72 43.84
N THR A 134 -28.22 -14.11 43.15
CA THR A 134 -28.51 -13.27 41.98
C THR A 134 -28.77 -14.16 40.77
N ALA A 135 -29.92 -13.99 40.10
CA ALA A 135 -30.29 -14.77 38.92
C ALA A 135 -29.53 -14.32 37.67
N CYS A 136 -29.29 -15.26 36.75
CA CYS A 136 -28.75 -15.02 35.40
C CYS A 136 -29.81 -15.24 34.31
N ASN A 137 -30.55 -16.35 34.39
CA ASN A 137 -31.61 -16.74 33.46
C ASN A 137 -32.57 -17.72 34.16
N MET A 138 -33.66 -18.08 33.48
CA MET A 138 -34.54 -19.17 33.89
C MET A 138 -34.96 -20.04 32.69
N THR A 139 -35.48 -21.22 32.99
CA THR A 139 -36.19 -22.07 32.04
C THR A 139 -37.40 -22.70 32.73
N TYR A 140 -38.41 -23.13 31.96
CA TYR A 140 -39.64 -23.66 32.52
C TYR A 140 -40.12 -24.91 31.78
N GLY A 141 -40.98 -25.68 32.46
CA GLY A 141 -41.65 -26.81 31.85
C GLY A 141 -42.26 -27.79 32.86
N PRO A 142 -42.84 -28.90 32.36
CA PRO A 142 -43.34 -29.99 33.19
C PRO A 142 -42.18 -30.86 33.69
N PHE A 143 -41.43 -30.39 34.69
CA PHE A 143 -40.33 -31.16 35.30
C PHE A 143 -40.90 -32.41 35.99
N GLY A 144 -40.24 -33.57 35.86
CA GLY A 144 -40.76 -34.83 36.38
C GLY A 144 -41.98 -35.37 35.63
N GLY A 145 -42.35 -34.79 34.48
CA GLY A 145 -43.47 -35.24 33.65
C GLY A 145 -44.87 -34.85 34.15
N VAL A 146 -44.98 -33.83 35.02
CA VAL A 146 -46.27 -33.32 35.52
C VAL A 146 -47.15 -32.81 34.38
N THR A 147 -48.43 -33.18 34.36
CA THR A 147 -49.40 -32.70 33.37
C THR A 147 -50.10 -31.42 33.84
N GLY A 148 -50.39 -30.51 32.90
CA GLY A 148 -51.20 -29.30 33.15
C GLY A 148 -50.48 -28.13 33.84
N HIS A 149 -49.29 -28.32 34.40
CA HIS A 149 -48.55 -27.29 35.16
C HIS A 149 -47.11 -27.13 34.66
N HIS A 150 -46.59 -25.90 34.74
CA HIS A 150 -45.19 -25.59 34.46
C HIS A 150 -44.48 -25.15 35.74
N PHE A 151 -43.34 -25.76 36.02
CA PHE A 151 -42.42 -25.35 37.08
C PHE A 151 -41.29 -24.50 36.49
N ILE A 152 -40.62 -23.72 37.34
CA ILE A 152 -39.56 -22.78 36.92
C ILE A 152 -38.23 -23.20 37.56
N CYS A 153 -37.18 -23.24 36.76
CA CYS A 153 -35.80 -23.44 37.20
C CYS A 153 -35.01 -22.16 36.91
N ILE A 154 -34.44 -21.54 37.94
CA ILE A 154 -33.63 -20.33 37.83
C ILE A 154 -32.16 -20.70 37.97
N GLN A 155 -31.33 -20.28 37.00
CA GLN A 155 -29.87 -20.33 37.14
C GLN A 155 -29.39 -19.06 37.85
N SER A 156 -28.62 -19.24 38.92
CA SER A 156 -27.91 -18.13 39.57
C SER A 156 -26.56 -17.83 38.92
N MET A 157 -26.07 -16.61 39.10
CA MET A 157 -24.77 -16.12 38.61
C MET A 157 -23.58 -16.94 39.11
N ASP A 158 -23.71 -17.63 40.24
CA ASP A 158 -22.73 -18.51 40.87
C ASP A 158 -22.99 -20.02 40.63
N GLY A 159 -23.95 -20.37 39.77
CA GLY A 159 -24.10 -21.73 39.23
C GLY A 159 -25.00 -22.67 40.02
N MET A 160 -25.74 -22.16 41.00
CA MET A 160 -26.84 -22.90 41.63
C MET A 160 -28.09 -22.86 40.72
N LEU A 161 -28.65 -24.01 40.40
CA LEU A 161 -30.00 -24.15 39.86
C LEU A 161 -31.00 -24.16 41.01
N MET A 162 -32.04 -23.34 40.95
CA MET A 162 -33.08 -23.20 41.97
C MET A 162 -34.45 -23.57 41.38
N PHE A 163 -35.13 -24.55 41.96
CA PHE A 163 -36.38 -25.12 41.45
C PHE A 163 -37.59 -24.62 42.23
N PHE A 164 -38.58 -24.13 41.50
CA PHE A 164 -39.83 -23.58 42.04
C PHE A 164 -41.03 -24.33 41.47
N GLU A 165 -41.72 -25.05 42.35
CA GLU A 165 -43.02 -25.68 42.10
C GLU A 165 -44.10 -24.62 42.38
N GLN A 166 -44.31 -23.77 41.37
CA GLN A 166 -45.31 -22.69 41.35
C GLN A 166 -45.14 -21.72 42.55
N GLU A 167 -46.09 -21.68 43.48
CA GLU A 167 -46.06 -20.84 44.69
C GLU A 167 -45.02 -21.31 45.73
N SER A 168 -44.33 -22.43 45.52
CA SER A 168 -43.39 -23.03 46.47
C SER A 168 -41.97 -23.19 45.92
N TYR A 169 -40.97 -23.00 46.77
CA TYR A 169 -39.59 -23.36 46.48
C TYR A 169 -39.38 -24.84 46.85
N ALA A 170 -38.88 -25.64 45.91
CA ALA A 170 -38.69 -27.07 46.11
C ALA A 170 -37.28 -27.39 46.63
N PHE A 171 -36.25 -27.10 45.82
CA PHE A 171 -34.84 -27.34 46.17
C PHE A 171 -33.90 -26.55 45.25
N GLY A 172 -32.59 -26.63 45.51
CA GLY A 172 -31.58 -26.12 44.58
C GLY A 172 -30.29 -26.92 44.65
N ARG A 173 -29.47 -26.87 43.59
CA ARG A 173 -28.22 -27.63 43.44
C ARG A 173 -27.15 -26.83 42.72
N PHE A 174 -25.90 -26.96 43.15
CA PHE A 174 -24.76 -26.40 42.42
C PHE A 174 -24.33 -27.27 41.23
N LEU A 175 -24.10 -26.62 40.09
CA LEU A 175 -23.46 -27.24 38.94
C LEU A 175 -21.96 -27.49 39.21
N PRO A 176 -21.42 -28.68 38.91
CA PRO A 176 -20.00 -28.98 39.12
C PRO A 176 -19.12 -28.20 38.13
N GLY A 177 -17.95 -27.73 38.58
CA GLY A 177 -16.97 -27.08 37.69
C GLY A 177 -17.38 -25.71 37.14
N PHE A 178 -18.36 -25.05 37.78
CA PHE A 178 -18.87 -23.76 37.36
C PHE A 178 -17.83 -22.62 37.48
N LEU A 179 -17.95 -21.62 36.60
CA LEU A 179 -17.15 -20.38 36.63
C LEU A 179 -17.94 -19.17 36.10
N LEU A 180 -18.70 -19.39 35.03
CA LEU A 180 -19.60 -18.41 34.42
C LEU A 180 -20.91 -19.12 34.04
N PRO A 181 -22.06 -18.44 34.13
CA PRO A 181 -23.32 -18.97 33.64
C PRO A 181 -23.29 -19.07 32.11
N GLY A 182 -24.05 -20.04 31.60
CA GLY A 182 -24.25 -20.26 30.17
C GLY A 182 -25.74 -20.53 29.91
N PRO A 183 -26.16 -20.63 28.65
CA PRO A 183 -27.56 -20.80 28.31
C PRO A 183 -28.08 -22.15 28.86
N LEU A 184 -29.30 -22.13 29.42
CA LEU A 184 -29.95 -23.24 30.09
C LEU A 184 -31.31 -23.53 29.44
N CYS A 185 -31.58 -24.80 29.12
CA CYS A 185 -32.92 -25.23 28.70
C CYS A 185 -33.35 -26.56 29.33
N TYR A 186 -34.65 -26.80 29.34
CA TYR A 186 -35.25 -28.06 29.76
C TYR A 186 -35.74 -28.87 28.56
N CYS A 187 -35.40 -30.17 28.51
CA CYS A 187 -35.87 -31.13 27.51
C CYS A 187 -36.95 -32.03 28.12
N ALA A 188 -38.22 -31.70 27.87
CA ALA A 188 -39.37 -32.44 28.41
C ALA A 188 -39.46 -33.92 27.99
N ARG A 189 -38.81 -34.34 26.89
CA ARG A 189 -38.83 -35.75 26.45
C ARG A 189 -37.88 -36.65 27.25
N THR A 190 -36.78 -36.11 27.75
CA THR A 190 -35.79 -36.85 28.55
C THR A 190 -35.79 -36.46 30.03
N ASP A 191 -36.69 -35.56 30.44
CA ASP A 191 -36.76 -34.96 31.78
C ASP A 191 -35.38 -34.49 32.28
N ALA A 192 -34.73 -33.67 31.45
CA ALA A 192 -33.34 -33.28 31.67
C ALA A 192 -33.07 -31.80 31.35
N PHE A 193 -32.20 -31.20 32.14
CA PHE A 193 -31.67 -29.86 32.00
C PHE A 193 -30.36 -29.90 31.22
N ILE A 194 -30.25 -29.05 30.22
CA ILE A 194 -29.10 -28.98 29.34
C ILE A 194 -28.53 -27.57 29.44
N THR A 195 -27.24 -27.49 29.78
CA THR A 195 -26.50 -26.24 29.94
C THR A 195 -25.19 -26.32 29.17
N VAL A 196 -24.60 -25.17 28.83
CA VAL A 196 -23.23 -25.11 28.31
C VAL A 196 -22.33 -24.48 29.36
N SER A 197 -21.28 -25.18 29.79
CA SER A 197 -20.39 -24.69 30.86
C SER A 197 -19.23 -23.86 30.33
N SER A 198 -18.61 -23.08 31.23
CA SER A 198 -17.37 -22.31 30.98
C SER A 198 -16.23 -23.13 30.35
N THR A 199 -16.23 -24.45 30.54
CA THR A 199 -15.27 -25.40 29.94
C THR A 199 -15.53 -25.72 28.46
N ARG A 200 -16.56 -25.11 27.86
CA ARG A 200 -16.99 -25.24 26.43
C ARG A 200 -17.57 -26.62 26.14
N GLN A 201 -18.35 -27.13 27.09
CA GLN A 201 -19.00 -28.44 27.01
C GLN A 201 -20.50 -28.28 27.23
N VAL A 202 -21.29 -28.97 26.41
CA VAL A 202 -22.72 -29.19 26.69
C VAL A 202 -22.81 -30.29 27.74
N GLU A 203 -23.57 -30.04 28.80
CA GLU A 203 -23.74 -30.94 29.92
C GLU A 203 -25.24 -31.19 30.13
N CYS A 204 -25.62 -32.47 30.28
CA CYS A 204 -27.00 -32.89 30.47
C CYS A 204 -27.20 -33.48 31.87
N TYR A 205 -28.18 -32.98 32.62
CA TYR A 205 -28.50 -33.38 33.99
C TYR A 205 -29.99 -33.74 34.09
N ARG A 206 -30.32 -35.00 34.40
CA ARG A 206 -31.72 -35.39 34.64
C ARG A 206 -32.30 -34.72 35.87
N TYR A 207 -33.60 -34.41 35.83
CA TYR A 207 -34.31 -33.82 36.96
C TYR A 207 -34.26 -34.70 38.23
N GLU A 208 -34.50 -36.01 38.09
CA GLU A 208 -34.37 -36.98 39.19
C GLU A 208 -32.97 -36.93 39.85
N ALA A 209 -31.90 -36.86 39.04
CA ALA A 209 -30.53 -36.81 39.54
C ALA A 209 -30.23 -35.49 40.28
N LEU A 210 -30.82 -34.38 39.85
CA LEU A 210 -30.74 -33.08 40.53
C LEU A 210 -31.53 -33.09 41.85
N ALA A 211 -32.75 -33.62 41.87
CA ALA A 211 -33.57 -33.70 43.07
C ALA A 211 -32.88 -34.53 44.18
N VAL A 212 -32.35 -35.71 43.83
CA VAL A 212 -31.77 -36.69 44.77
C VAL A 212 -30.32 -36.38 45.19
N ALA A 213 -29.58 -35.58 44.42
CA ALA A 213 -28.21 -35.20 44.79
C ALA A 213 -28.16 -34.44 46.12
N THR A 214 -27.11 -34.66 46.91
CA THR A 214 -26.83 -33.90 48.13
C THR A 214 -25.73 -32.88 47.88
N ASP A 215 -25.91 -31.65 48.38
CA ASP A 215 -24.88 -30.60 48.27
C ASP A 215 -23.60 -30.99 49.03
N ALA A 216 -22.44 -30.71 48.42
CA ALA A 216 -21.15 -31.10 48.99
C ALA A 216 -20.70 -30.24 50.18
N ASP A 217 -21.21 -29.00 50.26
CA ASP A 217 -20.72 -27.99 51.20
C ASP A 217 -21.43 -28.00 52.58
N THR A 218 -22.54 -28.72 52.73
CA THR A 218 -23.25 -28.88 54.02
C THR A 218 -22.53 -29.79 55.04
N LEU A 219 -21.30 -30.23 54.75
CA LEU A 219 -20.53 -31.15 55.60
C LEU A 219 -19.75 -30.51 56.76
N GLN A 220 -19.84 -29.19 56.99
CA GLN A 220 -19.07 -28.52 58.06
C GLN A 220 -19.81 -28.30 59.40
N ASP A 221 -21.15 -28.38 59.47
CA ASP A 221 -21.92 -27.93 60.66
C ASP A 221 -22.87 -28.98 61.28
N SER A 222 -22.69 -30.29 61.05
CA SER A 222 -23.58 -31.33 61.64
C SER A 222 -22.93 -32.69 61.90
N GLU A 223 -21.98 -32.74 62.84
CA GLU A 223 -21.57 -33.98 63.51
C GLU A 223 -22.68 -34.52 64.45
N GLN A 224 -23.75 -35.09 63.89
CA GLN A 224 -24.56 -36.18 64.45
C GLN A 224 -25.88 -36.37 63.65
N GLN A 225 -25.89 -37.26 62.65
CA GLN A 225 -26.83 -38.41 62.56
C GLN A 225 -26.86 -39.07 61.16
N SER A 226 -26.93 -40.41 61.19
CA SER A 226 -27.46 -41.33 60.16
C SER A 226 -26.75 -41.46 58.80
N LYS A 227 -26.70 -42.73 58.34
CA LYS A 227 -26.05 -43.19 57.12
C LYS A 227 -26.93 -42.94 55.88
N SER A 228 -26.65 -41.89 55.13
CA SER A 228 -27.01 -41.82 53.70
C SER A 228 -25.92 -41.11 52.91
N SER A 229 -25.03 -41.89 52.30
CA SER A 229 -24.02 -41.37 51.36
C SER A 229 -24.72 -40.95 50.07
N GLY A 230 -25.02 -39.66 49.94
CA GLY A 230 -25.60 -39.10 48.73
C GLY A 230 -24.61 -39.17 47.56
N LYS A 231 -25.10 -39.46 46.35
CA LYS A 231 -24.26 -39.43 45.15
C LYS A 231 -23.95 -37.97 44.81
N ARG A 232 -22.66 -37.67 44.60
CA ARG A 232 -22.20 -36.40 44.01
C ARG A 232 -22.85 -36.22 42.63
N LEU A 233 -23.39 -35.03 42.36
CA LEU A 233 -24.00 -34.70 41.07
C LEU A 233 -23.00 -34.91 39.93
N SER A 234 -23.43 -35.62 38.89
CA SER A 234 -22.67 -35.89 37.67
C SER A 234 -23.59 -35.75 36.46
N ALA A 235 -23.10 -35.14 35.38
CA ALA A 235 -23.81 -35.11 34.11
C ALA A 235 -24.05 -36.54 33.58
N GLU A 236 -25.19 -36.76 32.93
CA GLU A 236 -25.51 -38.02 32.24
C GLU A 236 -24.62 -38.20 31.01
N TRP A 237 -24.41 -37.12 30.27
CA TRP A 237 -23.46 -37.05 29.17
C TRP A 237 -22.90 -35.63 29.04
N THR A 238 -21.72 -35.55 28.42
CA THR A 238 -21.00 -34.29 28.16
C THR A 238 -20.47 -34.29 26.72
N LEU A 239 -20.58 -33.16 26.01
CA LEU A 239 -20.07 -32.98 24.65
C LEU A 239 -19.21 -31.71 24.55
N VAL A 240 -17.94 -31.85 24.18
CA VAL A 240 -17.05 -30.70 23.95
C VAL A 240 -17.37 -30.01 22.61
N LEU A 241 -17.76 -28.73 22.66
CA LEU A 241 -18.00 -27.91 21.47
C LEU A 241 -16.74 -27.19 20.96
N GLY A 242 -15.83 -26.85 21.88
CA GLY A 242 -14.61 -26.06 21.60
C GLY A 242 -14.80 -24.53 21.66
N GLU A 243 -16.05 -24.06 21.75
CA GLU A 243 -16.43 -22.66 21.97
C GLU A 243 -17.63 -22.54 22.90
N GLN A 244 -17.95 -21.32 23.32
CA GLN A 244 -19.14 -21.04 24.13
C GLN A 244 -20.40 -20.98 23.28
N ALA A 245 -21.55 -21.16 23.94
CA ALA A 245 -22.87 -21.01 23.37
C ALA A 245 -23.51 -19.69 23.82
N LEU A 246 -24.18 -19.02 22.88
CA LEU A 246 -25.00 -17.83 23.13
C LEU A 246 -26.38 -18.26 23.67
N ASP A 247 -26.97 -19.26 23.03
CA ASP A 247 -28.34 -19.71 23.29
C ASP A 247 -28.48 -21.22 23.00
N ILE A 248 -29.46 -21.87 23.66
CA ILE A 248 -29.78 -23.29 23.52
C ILE A 248 -31.30 -23.50 23.54
N CYS A 249 -31.82 -24.19 22.53
CA CYS A 249 -33.26 -24.37 22.36
C CYS A 249 -33.63 -25.81 21.98
N VAL A 250 -34.69 -26.33 22.60
CA VAL A 250 -35.29 -27.64 22.31
C VAL A 250 -36.71 -27.40 21.79
N PRO A 251 -36.97 -27.47 20.47
CA PRO A 251 -38.30 -27.28 19.92
C PRO A 251 -39.23 -28.45 20.30
N SER A 252 -40.46 -28.12 20.72
CA SER A 252 -41.51 -29.10 21.09
C SER A 252 -42.21 -29.77 19.88
N ALA A 253 -41.71 -29.54 18.65
CA ALA A 253 -42.46 -29.72 17.42
C ALA A 253 -42.71 -31.18 16.96
N SER A 254 -42.12 -32.19 17.61
CA SER A 254 -42.41 -33.60 17.29
C SER A 254 -42.24 -34.53 18.49
N PRO A 255 -43.25 -35.36 18.83
CA PRO A 255 -43.12 -36.38 19.88
C PRO A 255 -42.25 -37.58 19.44
N MET A 256 -41.97 -37.74 18.14
CA MET A 256 -41.21 -38.89 17.61
C MET A 256 -39.69 -38.68 17.69
N ALA A 257 -39.21 -37.43 17.66
CA ALA A 257 -37.80 -37.08 17.84
C ALA A 257 -37.63 -35.61 18.24
N SER A 258 -37.04 -35.35 19.41
CA SER A 258 -36.45 -34.05 19.72
C SER A 258 -35.05 -33.92 19.12
N SER A 259 -34.62 -32.69 18.90
CA SER A 259 -33.26 -32.35 18.51
C SER A 259 -32.87 -31.10 19.28
N ILE A 260 -31.76 -31.15 19.99
CA ILE A 260 -31.28 -30.05 20.84
C ILE A 260 -30.44 -29.13 19.95
N TYR A 261 -30.83 -27.87 19.81
CA TYR A 261 -30.07 -26.91 19.02
C TYR A 261 -29.24 -26.02 19.93
N VAL A 262 -27.96 -25.88 19.62
CA VAL A 262 -27.02 -25.03 20.35
C VAL A 262 -26.41 -24.03 19.37
N LEU A 263 -26.53 -22.74 19.66
CA LEU A 263 -25.91 -21.67 18.89
C LEU A 263 -24.59 -21.27 19.56
N GLY A 264 -23.47 -21.71 18.98
CA GLY A 264 -22.14 -21.24 19.35
C GLY A 264 -21.80 -19.88 18.75
N GLU A 265 -20.72 -19.27 19.24
CA GLU A 265 -20.14 -18.02 18.69
C GLU A 265 -19.86 -18.06 17.17
N ARG A 266 -19.56 -19.25 16.61
CA ARG A 266 -19.22 -19.44 15.19
C ARG A 266 -19.83 -20.69 14.56
N ASN A 267 -20.41 -21.60 15.34
CA ASN A 267 -20.97 -22.85 14.85
C ASN A 267 -22.37 -23.09 15.42
N LEU A 268 -23.28 -23.54 14.56
CA LEU A 268 -24.58 -24.05 14.93
C LEU A 268 -24.48 -25.58 15.08
N PHE A 269 -24.92 -26.12 16.20
CA PHE A 269 -24.97 -27.56 16.47
C PHE A 269 -26.42 -28.04 16.58
N CYS A 270 -26.67 -29.24 16.07
CA CYS A 270 -27.90 -29.98 16.28
C CYS A 270 -27.54 -31.34 16.89
N LEU A 271 -27.98 -31.60 18.12
CA LEU A 271 -27.66 -32.81 18.88
C LEU A 271 -28.89 -33.71 19.02
N ARG A 272 -28.63 -35.01 19.16
CA ARG A 272 -29.59 -36.00 19.66
C ARG A 272 -29.56 -36.00 21.19
N ASP A 273 -30.57 -36.54 21.83
CA ASP A 273 -30.68 -36.61 23.31
C ASP A 273 -29.64 -37.55 23.94
N SER A 274 -28.97 -38.38 23.14
CA SER A 274 -27.78 -39.15 23.52
C SER A 274 -26.48 -38.32 23.54
N GLY A 275 -26.56 -37.00 23.38
CA GLY A 275 -25.40 -36.10 23.26
C GLY A 275 -24.65 -36.18 21.93
N GLN A 276 -25.08 -37.04 21.00
CA GLN A 276 -24.43 -37.20 19.70
C GLN A 276 -24.83 -36.08 18.72
N ILE A 277 -23.85 -35.50 18.03
CA ILE A 277 -24.08 -34.50 16.97
C ILE A 277 -24.86 -35.15 15.81
N ARG A 278 -26.08 -34.68 15.54
CA ARG A 278 -26.88 -35.01 14.35
C ARG A 278 -26.32 -34.31 13.12
N PHE A 279 -26.01 -33.02 13.25
CA PHE A 279 -25.23 -32.25 12.29
C PHE A 279 -24.60 -31.02 12.97
N MET A 280 -23.59 -30.44 12.34
CA MET A 280 -23.04 -29.14 12.70
C MET A 280 -22.88 -28.27 11.46
N LYS A 281 -22.99 -26.96 11.62
CA LYS A 281 -22.75 -25.97 10.56
C LYS A 281 -21.85 -24.87 11.08
N LYS A 282 -20.66 -24.76 10.47
CA LYS A 282 -19.82 -23.57 10.64
C LYS A 282 -20.48 -22.36 9.97
N LEU A 283 -20.56 -21.26 10.69
CA LEU A 283 -21.05 -19.97 10.20
C LEU A 283 -19.83 -19.14 9.77
N GLU A 284 -19.97 -18.41 8.66
CA GLU A 284 -18.92 -17.49 8.16
C GLU A 284 -19.16 -16.04 8.62
N TYR A 285 -20.07 -15.87 9.59
CA TYR A 285 -20.49 -14.63 10.22
C TYR A 285 -20.74 -14.90 11.71
N ASN A 286 -20.71 -13.86 12.52
CA ASN A 286 -21.07 -13.94 13.94
C ASN A 286 -22.61 -13.91 14.06
N PRO A 287 -23.26 -14.97 14.56
CA PRO A 287 -24.69 -14.93 14.85
C PRO A 287 -24.94 -14.05 16.09
N SER A 288 -26.12 -13.44 16.20
CA SER A 288 -26.53 -12.71 17.42
C SER A 288 -27.57 -13.49 18.22
N CYS A 289 -28.55 -14.09 17.57
CA CYS A 289 -29.62 -14.88 18.20
C CYS A 289 -30.17 -15.91 17.20
N PHE A 290 -30.94 -16.90 17.68
CA PHE A 290 -31.62 -17.86 16.81
C PHE A 290 -32.95 -18.35 17.38
N LEU A 291 -33.74 -19.02 16.53
CA LEU A 291 -34.95 -19.73 16.96
C LEU A 291 -35.25 -20.93 16.03
N PRO A 292 -35.34 -22.16 16.56
CA PRO A 292 -35.94 -23.28 15.85
C PRO A 292 -37.47 -23.17 15.81
N TYR A 293 -38.05 -23.41 14.64
CA TYR A 293 -39.50 -23.38 14.43
C TYR A 293 -39.96 -24.51 13.50
N ALA A 294 -41.27 -24.77 13.52
CA ALA A 294 -41.89 -25.87 12.78
C ALA A 294 -41.57 -25.79 11.28
N SER A 295 -41.12 -26.93 10.73
CA SER A 295 -40.93 -27.09 9.28
C SER A 295 -42.21 -27.57 8.61
N VAL A 296 -42.38 -27.21 7.34
CA VAL A 296 -43.44 -27.73 6.46
C VAL A 296 -43.07 -29.12 5.91
N SER A 297 -41.80 -29.53 6.02
CA SER A 297 -41.30 -30.83 5.55
C SER A 297 -41.03 -31.76 6.72
N GLU A 298 -41.64 -32.95 6.68
CA GLU A 298 -41.45 -34.01 7.67
C GLU A 298 -39.96 -34.29 7.95
N GLY A 299 -39.62 -34.52 9.22
CA GLY A 299 -38.26 -34.87 9.68
C GLY A 299 -37.22 -33.74 9.72
N THR A 300 -37.53 -32.56 9.20
CA THR A 300 -36.64 -31.37 9.19
C THR A 300 -37.11 -30.32 10.19
N THR A 301 -36.22 -29.42 10.63
CA THR A 301 -36.60 -28.22 11.41
C THR A 301 -36.08 -26.98 10.71
N ASN A 302 -36.87 -25.90 10.73
CA ASN A 302 -36.41 -24.61 10.22
C ASN A 302 -35.79 -23.80 11.36
N LEU A 303 -34.78 -22.99 11.03
CA LEU A 303 -34.06 -22.15 11.98
C LEU A 303 -34.04 -20.72 11.45
N LEU A 304 -34.51 -19.76 12.24
CA LEU A 304 -34.17 -18.36 12.06
C LEU A 304 -32.84 -18.09 12.77
N VAL A 305 -31.90 -17.43 12.11
CA VAL A 305 -30.63 -16.99 12.69
C VAL A 305 -30.44 -15.51 12.38
N GLY A 306 -30.36 -14.69 13.42
CA GLY A 306 -29.94 -13.29 13.34
C GLY A 306 -28.41 -13.17 13.32
N ASN A 307 -27.88 -12.12 12.71
CA ASN A 307 -26.44 -11.82 12.75
C ASN A 307 -26.15 -10.33 12.97
N HIS A 308 -24.90 -10.04 13.34
CA HIS A 308 -24.40 -8.67 13.55
C HIS A 308 -24.23 -7.85 12.26
N ASN A 309 -24.63 -8.36 11.09
CA ASN A 309 -24.60 -7.65 9.81
C ASN A 309 -26.01 -7.20 9.38
N ASN A 310 -26.94 -7.05 10.33
CA ASN A 310 -28.36 -6.72 10.12
C ASN A 310 -29.03 -7.66 9.11
N MET A 311 -28.90 -8.98 9.28
CA MET A 311 -29.62 -9.97 8.47
C MET A 311 -30.29 -11.06 9.32
N VAL A 312 -31.46 -11.51 8.88
CA VAL A 312 -32.08 -12.78 9.29
C VAL A 312 -31.87 -13.79 8.19
N LEU A 313 -31.38 -14.97 8.56
CA LEU A 313 -31.17 -16.12 7.68
C LEU A 313 -32.13 -17.23 8.08
N VAL A 314 -32.82 -17.79 7.10
CA VAL A 314 -33.72 -18.93 7.25
C VAL A 314 -33.01 -20.18 6.76
N TYR A 315 -32.67 -21.09 7.68
CA TYR A 315 -32.11 -22.40 7.35
C TYR A 315 -33.18 -23.49 7.46
N GLN A 316 -33.09 -24.48 6.58
CA GLN A 316 -33.68 -25.81 6.79
C GLN A 316 -32.53 -26.76 7.08
N ASP A 317 -32.45 -27.25 8.32
CA ASP A 317 -31.27 -27.92 8.89
C ASP A 317 -29.96 -27.13 8.63
N THR A 318 -29.12 -27.55 7.67
CA THR A 318 -27.86 -26.86 7.31
C THR A 318 -27.97 -25.99 6.04
N THR A 319 -29.09 -26.06 5.31
CA THR A 319 -29.27 -25.46 3.98
C THR A 319 -29.91 -24.08 4.10
N LEU A 320 -29.26 -23.04 3.56
CA LEU A 320 -29.85 -21.69 3.52
C LEU A 320 -31.02 -21.69 2.52
N LYS A 321 -32.21 -21.27 2.98
CA LYS A 321 -33.42 -21.15 2.16
C LYS A 321 -33.76 -19.71 1.83
N TRP A 322 -33.54 -18.80 2.78
CA TRP A 322 -33.80 -17.38 2.60
C TRP A 322 -32.82 -16.54 3.41
N ALA A 323 -32.56 -15.32 2.94
CA ALA A 323 -31.84 -14.30 3.70
C ALA A 323 -32.53 -12.95 3.47
N ALA A 324 -32.71 -12.18 4.52
CA ALA A 324 -33.36 -10.87 4.47
C ALA A 324 -32.60 -9.85 5.31
N GLN A 325 -32.37 -8.67 4.74
CA GLN A 325 -31.80 -7.53 5.43
C GLN A 325 -32.81 -6.94 6.43
N LEU A 326 -32.39 -6.76 7.68
CA LEU A 326 -33.07 -6.03 8.75
C LEU A 326 -32.67 -4.54 8.77
N SER A 327 -33.41 -3.77 9.56
CA SER A 327 -33.08 -2.39 9.92
C SER A 327 -31.87 -2.33 10.88
N CYS A 328 -31.87 -3.17 11.92
CA CYS A 328 -30.92 -3.21 13.03
C CYS A 328 -30.40 -4.64 13.31
N VAL A 329 -29.46 -4.80 14.26
CA VAL A 329 -29.04 -6.11 14.76
C VAL A 329 -30.12 -6.64 15.73
N PRO A 330 -30.64 -7.87 15.55
CA PRO A 330 -31.56 -8.47 16.50
C PRO A 330 -30.79 -9.15 17.64
N VAL A 331 -31.22 -8.95 18.87
CA VAL A 331 -30.75 -9.68 20.07
C VAL A 331 -31.76 -10.75 20.48
N ALA A 332 -33.05 -10.57 20.17
CA ALA A 332 -34.05 -11.62 20.24
C ALA A 332 -34.85 -11.73 18.94
N VAL A 333 -35.17 -12.98 18.55
CA VAL A 333 -36.07 -13.31 17.43
C VAL A 333 -37.14 -14.28 17.92
N ARG A 334 -38.40 -13.96 17.61
CA ARG A 334 -39.57 -14.80 17.88
C ARG A 334 -40.47 -14.85 16.63
N ILE A 335 -41.39 -15.81 16.60
CA ILE A 335 -42.42 -15.91 15.54
C ILE A 335 -43.78 -15.75 16.21
N ALA A 336 -44.63 -14.90 15.63
CA ALA A 336 -45.97 -14.60 16.15
C ALA A 336 -47.07 -14.86 15.11
N ASN A 337 -48.27 -15.10 15.62
CA ASN A 337 -49.49 -15.24 14.85
C ASN A 337 -50.50 -14.19 15.29
N PHE A 338 -50.75 -13.22 14.42
CA PHE A 338 -51.74 -12.15 14.61
C PHE A 338 -52.99 -12.43 13.75
N PRO A 339 -54.11 -11.71 13.99
CA PRO A 339 -55.37 -11.93 13.26
C PRO A 339 -55.23 -11.98 11.74
N ASP A 340 -54.51 -11.02 11.17
CA ASP A 340 -54.38 -10.86 9.72
C ASP A 340 -53.29 -11.75 9.10
N LEU A 341 -52.26 -12.13 9.88
CA LEU A 341 -51.06 -12.76 9.34
C LEU A 341 -50.35 -13.67 10.35
N LYS A 342 -50.12 -14.91 9.92
CA LYS A 342 -49.39 -15.95 10.68
C LYS A 342 -47.93 -16.02 10.27
N GLY A 343 -47.06 -16.43 11.19
CA GLY A 343 -45.63 -16.61 10.92
C GLY A 343 -44.84 -15.31 10.74
N LEU A 344 -45.28 -14.22 11.37
CA LEU A 344 -44.56 -12.95 11.37
C LEU A 344 -43.30 -13.05 12.23
N VAL A 345 -42.18 -12.52 11.72
CA VAL A 345 -40.90 -12.52 12.43
C VAL A 345 -40.82 -11.26 13.28
N VAL A 346 -40.84 -11.44 14.60
CA VAL A 346 -40.70 -10.38 15.59
C VAL A 346 -39.23 -10.31 16.01
N THR A 347 -38.62 -9.14 15.86
CA THR A 347 -37.22 -8.89 16.21
C THR A 347 -37.11 -7.75 17.21
N LEU A 348 -36.31 -7.93 18.26
CA LEU A 348 -35.95 -6.90 19.23
C LEU A 348 -34.44 -6.64 19.16
N SER A 349 -34.05 -5.37 19.08
CA SER A 349 -32.65 -4.89 19.19
C SER A 349 -32.31 -4.50 20.63
N SER A 350 -31.02 -4.47 20.96
CA SER A 350 -30.51 -3.95 22.25
C SER A 350 -30.89 -2.50 22.51
N GLU A 351 -31.09 -1.71 21.45
CA GLU A 351 -31.47 -0.28 21.49
C GLU A 351 -33.00 -0.07 21.52
N GLY A 352 -33.79 -1.12 21.76
CA GLY A 352 -35.25 -1.01 21.86
C GLY A 352 -36.01 -0.94 20.52
N HIS A 353 -35.35 -1.13 19.37
CA HIS A 353 -36.06 -1.32 18.11
C HIS A 353 -36.83 -2.64 18.11
N LEU A 354 -38.17 -2.56 18.16
CA LEU A 354 -39.09 -3.69 18.08
C LEU A 354 -39.80 -3.68 16.71
N GLN A 355 -39.64 -4.74 15.93
CA GLN A 355 -40.15 -4.82 14.56
C GLN A 355 -40.85 -6.16 14.32
N CYS A 356 -42.12 -6.12 13.91
CA CYS A 356 -42.86 -7.25 13.35
C CYS A 356 -42.73 -7.18 11.82
N SER A 357 -42.11 -8.19 11.21
CA SER A 357 -41.75 -8.15 9.79
C SER A 357 -42.06 -9.44 9.03
N TYR A 358 -42.33 -9.27 7.73
CA TYR A 358 -42.47 -10.36 6.77
C TYR A 358 -41.35 -10.34 5.73
N MET A 359 -41.11 -11.47 5.07
CA MET A 359 -40.03 -11.61 4.09
C MET A 359 -40.44 -11.00 2.74
N GLY A 360 -39.75 -9.95 2.29
CA GLY A 360 -40.01 -9.31 1.00
C GLY A 360 -39.54 -10.15 -0.19
N THR A 361 -40.43 -10.41 -1.14
CA THR A 361 -40.25 -11.36 -2.25
C THR A 361 -40.24 -10.72 -3.64
N ASP A 362 -40.55 -9.43 -3.80
CA ASP A 362 -40.69 -8.79 -5.12
C ASP A 362 -39.33 -8.41 -5.72
N PRO A 363 -38.87 -9.07 -6.80
CA PRO A 363 -37.64 -8.70 -7.48
C PRO A 363 -37.77 -7.31 -8.11
N SER A 364 -36.77 -6.45 -7.91
CA SER A 364 -36.64 -5.21 -8.66
C SER A 364 -35.98 -5.47 -10.01
N PHE A 365 -36.66 -5.11 -11.11
CA PHE A 365 -35.94 -4.79 -12.33
C PHE A 365 -35.13 -3.51 -12.09
N PHE A 366 -33.84 -3.52 -12.48
CA PHE A 366 -33.00 -2.31 -12.47
C PHE A 366 -33.42 -1.38 -13.62
N THR A 367 -34.57 -0.73 -13.49
CA THR A 367 -34.94 0.42 -14.29
C THR A 367 -34.42 1.69 -13.61
N VAL A 368 -33.60 2.47 -14.33
CA VAL A 368 -33.26 3.82 -13.89
C VAL A 368 -34.58 4.57 -13.69
N PRO A 369 -34.84 5.18 -12.52
CA PRO A 369 -36.04 5.98 -12.32
C PRO A 369 -36.13 7.03 -13.43
N LYS A 370 -37.31 7.24 -14.01
CA LYS A 370 -37.54 8.40 -14.86
C LYS A 370 -37.50 9.63 -13.96
N VAL A 371 -36.34 10.27 -13.88
CA VAL A 371 -36.13 11.50 -13.11
C VAL A 371 -36.66 12.67 -13.93
N ASP A 372 -37.98 12.75 -14.04
CA ASP A 372 -38.63 14.00 -14.40
C ASP A 372 -38.33 15.00 -13.25
N ALA A 373 -37.80 16.18 -13.59
CA ALA A 373 -37.33 17.24 -12.67
C ALA A 373 -35.96 17.07 -11.97
N ARG A 374 -34.92 16.67 -12.71
CA ARG A 374 -33.57 17.29 -12.57
C ARG A 374 -33.02 17.64 -13.95
N GLU A 375 -33.48 18.77 -14.50
CA GLU A 375 -32.85 19.38 -15.66
C GLU A 375 -31.42 19.76 -15.29
N VAL A 376 -30.44 19.14 -15.97
CA VAL A 376 -29.04 19.56 -15.86
C VAL A 376 -28.92 20.92 -16.52
N ASN A 377 -28.32 21.89 -15.83
CA ASN A 377 -28.13 23.23 -16.39
C ASN A 377 -27.05 23.20 -17.49
N TYR A 378 -27.48 22.92 -18.73
CA TYR A 378 -26.60 22.76 -19.88
C TYR A 378 -25.79 24.03 -20.19
N ASP A 379 -26.30 25.22 -19.85
CA ASP A 379 -25.60 26.49 -20.10
C ASP A 379 -24.38 26.67 -19.18
N GLU A 380 -24.50 26.28 -17.90
CA GLU A 380 -23.37 26.25 -16.95
C GLU A 380 -22.33 25.20 -17.35
N VAL A 381 -22.79 23.99 -17.70
CA VAL A 381 -21.90 22.88 -18.11
C VAL A 381 -21.15 23.22 -19.40
N ASP A 382 -21.79 23.83 -20.39
CA ASP A 382 -21.12 24.26 -21.63
C ASP A 382 -20.19 25.46 -21.40
N ALA A 383 -20.52 26.38 -20.49
CA ALA A 383 -19.62 27.47 -20.10
C ALA A 383 -18.34 26.95 -19.44
N GLU A 384 -18.45 26.01 -18.48
CA GLU A 384 -17.30 25.36 -17.86
C GLU A 384 -16.50 24.54 -18.89
N MET A 385 -17.17 23.75 -19.72
CA MET A 385 -16.53 22.96 -20.77
C MET A 385 -15.76 23.84 -21.77
N ARG A 386 -16.31 25.00 -22.15
CA ARG A 386 -15.59 25.98 -23.00
C ARG A 386 -14.37 26.57 -22.30
N ALA A 387 -14.43 26.83 -21.00
CA ALA A 387 -13.29 27.31 -20.22
C ALA A 387 -12.18 26.25 -20.14
N LEU A 388 -12.52 25.00 -19.80
CA LEU A 388 -11.57 23.88 -19.75
C LEU A 388 -10.95 23.59 -21.13
N HIS A 389 -11.75 23.60 -22.22
CA HIS A 389 -11.23 23.46 -23.58
C HIS A 389 -10.34 24.62 -24.03
N LYS A 390 -10.42 25.80 -23.41
CA LYS A 390 -9.47 26.89 -23.63
C LYS A 390 -8.12 26.58 -22.96
N VAL A 391 -8.15 26.20 -21.68
CA VAL A 391 -6.95 25.80 -20.91
C VAL A 391 -6.19 24.66 -21.59
N ILE A 392 -6.91 23.61 -22.05
CA ILE A 392 -6.29 22.48 -22.78
C ILE A 392 -5.58 22.97 -24.05
N ARG A 393 -6.22 23.82 -24.86
CA ARG A 393 -5.62 24.36 -26.11
C ARG A 393 -4.43 25.27 -25.84
N GLU A 394 -4.41 25.99 -24.73
CA GLU A 394 -3.27 26.83 -24.32
C GLU A 394 -2.11 25.98 -23.81
N ALA A 395 -2.38 24.91 -23.06
CA ALA A 395 -1.37 23.95 -22.63
C ALA A 395 -0.72 23.20 -23.81
N THR A 396 -1.51 22.70 -24.76
CA THR A 396 -0.98 22.00 -25.95
C THR A 396 -0.14 22.92 -26.84
N LYS A 397 -0.46 24.22 -26.93
CA LYS A 397 0.36 25.20 -27.68
C LYS A 397 1.73 25.47 -27.07
N LYS A 398 1.94 25.20 -25.78
CA LYS A 398 3.21 25.42 -25.07
C LYS A 398 4.14 24.18 -25.07
N GLN A 399 3.86 23.15 -25.85
CA GLN A 399 4.74 21.99 -26.03
C GLN A 399 5.98 22.28 -26.92
N ASP A 400 6.76 23.31 -26.56
CA ASP A 400 8.19 23.31 -26.90
C ASP A 400 8.88 22.25 -26.03
N ILE A 401 9.89 21.56 -26.57
CA ILE A 401 10.65 20.49 -25.88
C ILE A 401 11.39 21.02 -24.64
N ILE A 402 11.57 22.34 -24.53
CA ILE A 402 12.16 23.03 -23.39
C ILE A 402 11.07 23.93 -22.78
N PRO A 403 10.65 23.72 -21.52
CA PRO A 403 9.75 24.65 -20.85
C PRO A 403 10.45 25.99 -20.65
N LYS A 404 10.04 27.01 -21.40
CA LYS A 404 10.49 28.39 -21.18
C LYS A 404 10.00 28.86 -19.82
N ALA A 405 10.93 29.33 -18.98
CA ALA A 405 10.68 29.83 -17.63
C ALA A 405 10.01 31.23 -17.66
N GLU A 406 8.82 31.30 -18.26
CA GLU A 406 7.95 32.49 -18.31
C GLU A 406 6.75 32.33 -17.36
N ALA A 407 6.99 31.71 -16.20
CA ALA A 407 6.08 31.76 -15.07
C ALA A 407 6.64 32.75 -14.05
N GLU A 408 5.80 33.66 -13.53
CA GLU A 408 6.19 34.57 -12.46
C GLU A 408 6.74 33.75 -11.28
N GLU A 409 7.97 34.06 -10.87
CA GLU A 409 8.67 33.31 -9.83
C GLU A 409 8.06 33.62 -8.45
N ASP A 410 7.20 32.72 -7.95
CA ASP A 410 6.62 32.79 -6.59
C ASP A 410 7.67 33.01 -5.49
N ILE A 411 8.88 32.45 -5.69
CA ILE A 411 10.02 32.55 -4.79
C ILE A 411 11.28 32.86 -5.61
N THR A 412 12.04 33.84 -5.13
CA THR A 412 13.40 34.14 -5.59
C THR A 412 14.41 33.61 -4.57
N VAL A 413 15.39 32.82 -5.04
CA VAL A 413 16.45 32.22 -4.21
C VAL A 413 17.80 32.78 -4.63
N THR A 414 18.52 33.37 -3.69
CA THR A 414 19.85 33.97 -3.93
C THR A 414 20.86 33.46 -2.91
N ALA A 415 22.02 33.00 -3.39
CA ALA A 415 23.09 32.48 -2.56
C ALA A 415 24.32 33.38 -2.62
N VAL A 416 24.85 33.75 -1.45
CA VAL A 416 26.04 34.58 -1.30
C VAL A 416 27.06 33.81 -0.48
N VAL A 417 28.20 33.49 -1.11
CA VAL A 417 29.33 32.81 -0.47
C VAL A 417 30.22 33.86 0.20
N SER A 418 30.68 33.60 1.41
CA SER A 418 31.65 34.46 2.09
C SER A 418 32.96 34.58 1.30
N SER A 419 33.54 35.77 1.25
CA SER A 419 34.87 35.99 0.65
C SER A 419 36.01 35.57 1.58
N GLU A 420 35.73 35.50 2.89
CA GLU A 420 36.65 35.05 3.93
C GLU A 420 36.26 33.63 4.38
N LEU A 421 37.27 32.84 4.77
CA LEU A 421 37.10 31.52 5.38
C LEU A 421 36.63 31.68 6.83
N ASP A 422 36.03 30.64 7.40
CA ASP A 422 35.62 30.63 8.81
C ASP A 422 36.85 30.59 9.74
N ASP A 423 36.88 31.43 10.78
CA ASP A 423 37.93 31.43 11.82
C ASP A 423 38.02 30.06 12.52
N ASP A 424 36.88 29.53 12.94
CA ASP A 424 36.71 28.18 13.48
C ASP A 424 36.11 27.27 12.41
N SER A 425 36.93 26.38 11.85
CA SER A 425 36.49 25.43 10.82
C SER A 425 35.41 24.48 11.33
N GLN A 426 34.33 24.35 10.56
CA GLN A 426 33.22 23.44 10.85
C GLN A 426 33.40 22.04 10.22
N ALA A 427 34.61 21.71 9.75
CA ALA A 427 34.89 20.44 9.09
C ALA A 427 34.89 19.25 10.07
N HIS A 428 34.24 18.13 9.69
CA HIS A 428 34.24 16.90 10.48
C HIS A 428 35.63 16.29 10.68
N VAL A 429 36.52 16.48 9.69
CA VAL A 429 37.93 16.08 9.75
C VAL A 429 38.75 17.38 9.81
N PRO A 430 39.29 17.78 10.98
CA PRO A 430 39.92 19.09 11.15
C PRO A 430 41.28 19.20 10.43
N GLU A 431 41.97 18.08 10.24
CA GLU A 431 43.30 18.02 9.60
C GLU A 431 43.38 16.84 8.62
N LEU A 432 43.94 17.10 7.44
CA LEU A 432 44.13 16.11 6.38
C LEU A 432 45.53 16.30 5.78
N ASN A 433 46.32 15.22 5.72
CA ASN A 433 47.69 15.24 5.16
C ASN A 433 48.63 16.32 5.76
N GLY A 434 48.50 16.66 7.05
CA GLY A 434 49.32 17.71 7.68
C GLY A 434 48.82 19.14 7.45
N LEU A 435 47.61 19.31 6.90
CA LEU A 435 47.00 20.59 6.57
C LEU A 435 45.63 20.71 7.24
N ALA A 436 45.36 21.84 7.89
CA ALA A 436 44.04 22.15 8.43
C ALA A 436 43.00 22.27 7.30
N VAL A 437 41.83 21.67 7.49
CA VAL A 437 40.72 21.75 6.54
C VAL A 437 39.89 23.00 6.84
N PRO A 438 39.78 23.98 5.93
CA PRO A 438 38.97 25.17 6.14
C PRO A 438 37.49 24.92 5.85
N SER A 439 36.62 25.79 6.37
CA SER A 439 35.22 25.89 5.97
C SER A 439 34.87 27.30 5.50
N VAL A 440 33.78 27.44 4.74
CA VAL A 440 33.28 28.73 4.25
C VAL A 440 31.76 28.84 4.41
N LYS A 441 31.28 29.90 5.06
CA LYS A 441 29.85 30.20 5.19
C LYS A 441 29.22 30.60 3.86
N VAL A 442 28.08 29.99 3.55
CA VAL A 442 27.17 30.34 2.46
C VAL A 442 25.86 30.83 3.07
N LYS A 443 25.45 32.06 2.71
CA LYS A 443 24.18 32.66 3.13
C LYS A 443 23.19 32.59 1.99
N VAL A 444 22.05 31.93 2.21
CA VAL A 444 20.97 31.80 1.23
C VAL A 444 19.81 32.67 1.66
N LYS A 445 19.47 33.66 0.84
CA LYS A 445 18.30 34.53 1.00
C LYS A 445 17.18 34.02 0.10
N ILE A 446 16.06 33.70 0.71
CA ILE A 446 14.82 33.25 0.09
C ILE A 446 13.80 34.38 0.26
N SER A 447 13.27 34.91 -0.84
CA SER A 447 12.26 35.98 -0.84
C SER A 447 11.01 35.51 -1.58
N SER A 448 9.86 35.53 -0.90
CA SER A 448 8.57 35.07 -1.42
C SER A 448 7.71 36.23 -1.91
N HIS A 449 7.16 36.11 -3.10
CA HIS A 449 6.29 37.11 -3.73
C HIS A 449 4.81 36.76 -3.57
N SER A 450 4.48 35.47 -3.43
CA SER A 450 3.14 34.94 -3.13
C SER A 450 3.11 34.22 -1.78
N THR A 451 1.94 33.71 -1.37
CA THR A 451 1.78 32.86 -0.17
C THR A 451 2.21 31.43 -0.48
N VAL A 452 3.16 30.89 0.27
CA VAL A 452 3.78 29.59 -0.03
C VAL A 452 3.75 28.66 1.18
N GLN A 453 3.30 27.43 0.97
CA GLN A 453 3.15 26.42 2.02
C GLN A 453 4.29 25.40 2.03
N SER A 454 4.75 25.07 3.23
CA SER A 454 5.76 24.03 3.51
C SER A 454 7.04 24.07 2.64
N PRO A 455 7.72 25.22 2.49
CA PRO A 455 8.96 25.28 1.73
C PRO A 455 10.05 24.41 2.37
N LYS A 456 10.72 23.61 1.54
CA LYS A 456 11.85 22.75 1.91
C LYS A 456 13.02 23.04 1.00
N MET A 457 14.11 23.50 1.59
CA MET A 457 15.37 23.79 0.92
C MET A 457 16.33 22.61 1.07
N SER A 458 16.87 22.12 -0.04
CA SER A 458 17.97 21.17 -0.07
C SER A 458 19.20 21.78 -0.75
N VAL A 459 20.38 21.42 -0.25
CA VAL A 459 21.68 21.88 -0.70
C VAL A 459 22.48 20.67 -1.17
N CYS A 460 22.97 20.72 -2.41
CA CYS A 460 23.81 19.69 -3.00
C CYS A 460 25.17 20.29 -3.39
N VAL A 461 26.26 19.63 -3.01
CA VAL A 461 27.64 19.97 -3.39
C VAL A 461 28.32 18.74 -3.97
N GLN A 462 29.32 18.92 -4.84
CA GLN A 462 30.00 17.80 -5.48
C GLN A 462 30.91 17.05 -4.48
N PRO A 463 30.80 15.71 -4.32
CA PRO A 463 31.70 14.94 -3.47
C PRO A 463 33.19 15.14 -3.85
N PRO A 464 34.12 15.21 -2.88
CA PRO A 464 33.94 15.00 -1.45
C PRO A 464 33.67 16.28 -0.65
N LEU A 465 33.15 17.35 -1.26
CA LEU A 465 32.65 18.48 -0.48
C LEU A 465 31.44 18.03 0.34
N ALA A 466 31.32 18.60 1.53
CA ALA A 466 30.17 18.43 2.42
C ALA A 466 29.72 19.79 2.95
N VAL A 467 28.52 19.82 3.52
CA VAL A 467 27.95 20.99 4.21
C VAL A 467 27.54 20.60 5.62
N THR A 468 27.55 21.56 6.55
CA THR A 468 27.13 21.34 7.95
C THR A 468 25.68 20.87 8.07
N GLN A 469 24.83 21.26 7.12
CA GLN A 469 23.43 20.85 7.02
C GLN A 469 22.99 20.94 5.56
N ASP A 470 22.45 19.85 5.02
CA ASP A 470 22.03 19.68 3.62
C ASP A 470 20.54 19.99 3.41
N GLN A 471 19.72 19.89 4.46
CA GLN A 471 18.27 20.04 4.38
C GLN A 471 17.72 21.00 5.44
N PHE A 472 16.83 21.90 5.02
CA PHE A 472 16.15 22.88 5.86
C PHE A 472 14.65 22.81 5.59
N VAL A 473 13.87 22.56 6.64
CA VAL A 473 12.42 22.72 6.62
C VAL A 473 12.12 24.13 7.09
N LEU A 474 11.37 24.88 6.30
CA LEU A 474 11.02 26.27 6.55
C LEU A 474 9.51 26.37 6.83
N ASP A 475 9.13 27.31 7.70
CA ASP A 475 7.72 27.63 7.93
C ASP A 475 7.08 28.23 6.67
N SER A 476 5.75 28.27 6.61
CA SER A 476 5.04 28.84 5.44
C SER A 476 5.35 30.33 5.28
N LEU A 477 5.82 30.73 4.09
CA LEU A 477 6.16 32.12 3.77
C LEU A 477 4.91 32.90 3.30
N GLY A 478 4.71 34.10 3.85
CA GLY A 478 3.74 35.07 3.34
C GLY A 478 4.29 35.88 2.16
N SER A 479 3.41 36.52 1.39
CA SER A 479 3.82 37.47 0.34
C SER A 479 4.68 38.59 0.92
N GLY A 480 5.82 38.89 0.29
CA GLY A 480 6.79 39.88 0.74
C GLY A 480 7.70 39.41 1.89
N SER A 481 7.55 38.19 2.40
CA SER A 481 8.42 37.67 3.46
C SER A 481 9.78 37.24 2.92
N GLN A 482 10.80 37.38 3.76
CA GLN A 482 12.18 37.02 3.45
C GLN A 482 12.76 36.18 4.59
N GLN A 483 13.37 35.04 4.25
CA GLN A 483 14.10 34.20 5.19
C GLN A 483 15.57 34.09 4.76
N VAL A 484 16.47 33.97 5.73
CA VAL A 484 17.90 33.78 5.48
C VAL A 484 18.37 32.54 6.22
N VAL A 485 18.95 31.61 5.47
CA VAL A 485 19.54 30.37 5.95
C VAL A 485 21.06 30.47 5.79
N THR A 486 21.84 29.91 6.72
CA THR A 486 23.31 29.88 6.63
C THR A 486 23.82 28.48 6.94
N PHE A 487 24.78 28.00 6.16
CA PHE A 487 25.53 26.76 6.39
C PHE A 487 27.00 26.98 6.04
N SER A 488 27.90 26.14 6.55
CA SER A 488 29.30 26.13 6.10
C SER A 488 29.56 24.94 5.18
N ALA A 489 30.30 25.15 4.09
CA ALA A 489 30.81 24.10 3.21
C ALA A 489 32.28 23.83 3.51
N PHE A 490 32.72 22.57 3.40
CA PHE A 490 34.09 22.11 3.69
C PHE A 490 34.44 20.84 2.91
N LEU A 491 35.72 20.43 2.94
CA LEU A 491 36.21 19.19 2.32
C LEU A 491 36.08 18.01 3.29
N ASN A 492 35.46 16.90 2.86
CA ASN A 492 35.21 15.71 3.68
C ASN A 492 35.72 14.41 3.02
N GLY A 493 36.93 14.43 2.45
CA GLY A 493 37.53 13.25 1.83
C GLY A 493 38.96 13.44 1.33
N GLN A 494 39.67 12.31 1.15
CA GLN A 494 41.09 12.22 0.77
C GLN A 494 41.35 12.38 -0.75
N TYR A 495 40.47 13.08 -1.47
CA TYR A 495 40.58 13.27 -2.91
C TYR A 495 40.02 14.65 -3.32
N THR A 496 40.36 15.09 -4.53
CA THR A 496 39.92 16.38 -5.07
C THR A 496 38.47 16.29 -5.60
N PRO A 497 37.62 17.31 -5.37
CA PRO A 497 36.29 17.38 -5.96
C PRO A 497 36.37 17.65 -7.46
N ALA A 498 35.42 17.11 -8.22
CA ALA A 498 35.33 17.34 -9.66
C ALA A 498 34.88 18.77 -10.03
N ASP A 499 34.16 19.46 -9.15
CA ASP A 499 33.86 20.89 -9.30
C ASP A 499 33.63 21.56 -7.94
N LEU A 500 33.76 22.88 -7.88
CA LEU A 500 33.49 23.72 -6.72
C LEU A 500 32.10 24.37 -6.79
N THR A 501 31.20 23.82 -7.61
CA THR A 501 29.80 24.28 -7.73
C THR A 501 28.91 23.58 -6.71
N GLY A 502 27.92 24.33 -6.21
CA GLY A 502 26.82 23.82 -5.40
C GLY A 502 25.49 24.28 -5.95
N ASP A 503 24.48 23.42 -5.82
CA ASP A 503 23.11 23.64 -6.25
C ASP A 503 22.19 23.68 -5.03
N ILE A 504 21.29 24.67 -4.98
CA ILE A 504 20.24 24.79 -3.98
C ILE A 504 18.91 24.60 -4.69
N ALA A 505 18.07 23.69 -4.19
CA ALA A 505 16.71 23.52 -4.65
C ALA A 505 15.74 23.83 -3.49
N VAL A 506 14.81 24.76 -3.71
CA VAL A 506 13.71 25.05 -2.78
C VAL A 506 12.44 24.48 -3.40
N SER A 507 11.97 23.37 -2.85
CA SER A 507 10.68 22.75 -3.20
C SER A 507 9.57 23.32 -2.32
N PHE A 508 8.42 23.65 -2.90
CA PHE A 508 7.34 24.30 -2.17
C PHE A 508 5.97 24.09 -2.83
N SER A 509 4.89 24.32 -2.07
CA SER A 509 3.51 24.26 -2.59
C SER A 509 2.91 25.65 -2.70
N SER A 510 2.48 26.02 -3.92
CA SER A 510 1.75 27.27 -4.19
C SER A 510 0.23 26.98 -4.24
N PRO A 511 -0.57 27.39 -3.24
CA PRO A 511 -2.02 27.18 -3.19
C PRO A 511 -2.73 27.93 -4.32
N THR A 512 -3.65 27.25 -5.01
CA THR A 512 -4.48 27.85 -6.08
C THR A 512 -5.95 27.53 -5.86
N GLU A 513 -6.86 28.28 -6.49
CA GLU A 513 -8.31 28.05 -6.38
C GLU A 513 -8.72 26.62 -6.81
N LEU A 514 -8.03 26.06 -7.81
CA LEU A 514 -8.25 24.69 -8.30
C LEU A 514 -7.58 23.62 -7.42
N ASN A 515 -6.60 23.98 -6.60
CA ASN A 515 -5.93 23.06 -5.67
C ASN A 515 -5.52 23.79 -4.37
N PRO A 516 -6.41 23.83 -3.37
CA PRO A 516 -6.13 24.46 -2.07
C PRO A 516 -4.97 23.82 -1.29
N ALA A 517 -4.61 22.56 -1.58
CA ALA A 517 -3.44 21.89 -1.00
C ALA A 517 -2.12 22.27 -1.69
N GLY A 518 -2.20 23.01 -2.79
CA GLY A 518 -1.08 23.61 -3.50
C GLY A 518 -0.46 22.76 -4.60
N VAL A 519 -0.02 23.46 -5.65
CA VAL A 519 0.73 22.89 -6.76
C VAL A 519 2.21 22.85 -6.39
N PRO A 520 2.89 21.69 -6.47
CA PRO A 520 4.31 21.60 -6.17
C PRO A 520 5.13 22.35 -7.23
N ARG A 521 6.02 23.21 -6.77
CA ARG A 521 6.98 23.99 -7.57
C ARG A 521 8.38 23.87 -6.97
N VAL A 522 9.40 24.13 -7.79
CA VAL A 522 10.80 24.11 -7.37
C VAL A 522 11.51 25.34 -7.92
N ALA A 523 12.12 26.14 -7.05
CA ALA A 523 13.07 27.18 -7.43
C ALA A 523 14.50 26.64 -7.25
N GLN A 524 15.42 26.99 -8.15
CA GLN A 524 16.82 26.52 -8.12
C GLN A 524 17.79 27.70 -8.16
N CYS A 525 18.89 27.61 -7.40
CA CYS A 525 19.95 28.60 -7.36
C CYS A 525 21.32 27.90 -7.35
N LYS A 526 22.28 28.40 -8.13
CA LYS A 526 23.65 27.88 -8.16
C LYS A 526 24.61 28.81 -7.43
N PHE A 527 25.59 28.25 -6.73
CA PHE A 527 26.68 28.98 -6.11
C PHE A 527 28.04 28.35 -6.44
N VAL A 528 29.11 29.11 -6.28
CA VAL A 528 30.49 28.68 -6.55
C VAL A 528 31.32 28.92 -5.30
N LEU A 529 31.98 27.88 -4.82
CA LEU A 529 32.87 27.90 -3.66
C LEU A 529 34.28 28.37 -4.05
N PRO A 530 35.00 29.10 -3.17
CA PRO A 530 36.32 29.62 -3.48
C PRO A 530 37.36 28.51 -3.57
N LEU A 531 38.32 28.64 -4.50
CA LEU A 531 39.41 27.68 -4.68
C LEU A 531 40.25 27.45 -3.41
N ARG A 532 40.40 28.48 -2.56
CA ARG A 532 41.06 28.43 -1.24
C ARG A 532 40.43 27.44 -0.25
N LEU A 533 39.21 26.95 -0.51
CA LEU A 533 38.56 25.90 0.29
C LEU A 533 39.25 24.53 0.15
N VAL A 534 39.89 24.27 -1.00
CA VAL A 534 40.45 22.94 -1.33
C VAL A 534 41.96 22.93 -1.54
N CYS A 535 42.62 24.10 -1.66
CA CYS A 535 44.07 24.19 -1.79
C CYS A 535 44.68 25.39 -1.05
N CYS A 536 45.96 25.25 -0.74
CA CYS A 536 46.81 26.26 -0.11
C CYS A 536 48.03 26.61 -1.00
N PRO A 537 48.64 27.79 -0.86
CA PRO A 537 49.84 28.14 -1.62
C PRO A 537 51.04 27.27 -1.22
N THR A 538 51.89 26.93 -2.19
CA THR A 538 53.09 26.10 -2.00
C THR A 538 54.24 26.56 -2.93
N SER A 539 55.45 26.02 -2.72
CA SER A 539 56.61 26.30 -3.58
C SER A 539 56.45 25.67 -4.99
N PRO A 540 56.70 26.40 -6.09
CA PRO A 540 56.48 25.89 -7.45
C PRO A 540 57.44 24.77 -7.85
N SER A 541 56.92 23.68 -8.40
CA SER A 541 57.75 22.61 -8.96
C SER A 541 58.26 23.01 -10.35
N LYS A 542 59.55 22.79 -10.62
CA LYS A 542 60.16 23.13 -11.93
C LYS A 542 59.81 22.13 -13.03
N ASN A 543 59.44 20.91 -12.67
CA ASN A 543 59.08 19.83 -13.59
C ASN A 543 58.00 18.96 -12.95
N ALA A 544 57.07 18.43 -13.75
CA ALA A 544 56.05 17.49 -13.33
C ALA A 544 55.62 16.60 -14.51
N LYS A 545 55.00 15.44 -14.23
CA LYS A 545 54.63 14.44 -15.27
C LYS A 545 53.72 15.00 -16.37
N TYR A 546 52.60 15.65 -16.01
CA TYR A 546 51.60 16.12 -16.96
C TYR A 546 51.66 17.64 -17.14
N LYS A 547 51.53 18.11 -18.39
CA LYS A 547 51.69 19.53 -18.76
C LYS A 547 50.67 19.93 -19.82
N ILE A 548 49.92 20.98 -19.53
CA ILE A 548 48.96 21.62 -20.44
C ILE A 548 49.37 23.09 -20.59
N THR A 549 49.25 23.65 -21.79
CA THR A 549 49.59 25.05 -22.06
C THR A 549 48.39 25.75 -22.69
N VAL A 550 47.90 26.81 -22.03
CA VAL A 550 46.82 27.67 -22.51
C VAL A 550 47.45 28.94 -23.11
N ASP A 551 47.05 29.27 -24.32
CA ASP A 551 47.50 30.44 -25.06
C ASP A 551 46.44 31.55 -24.94
N THR A 552 46.87 32.81 -24.80
CA THR A 552 45.98 33.99 -24.77
C THR A 552 46.31 34.93 -25.92
N ASN A 553 45.36 35.74 -26.37
CA ASN A 553 45.60 36.76 -27.41
C ASN A 553 46.01 38.15 -26.86
N LYS A 554 46.35 38.25 -25.58
CA LYS A 554 46.75 39.46 -24.86
C LYS A 554 48.08 39.23 -24.13
N PRO A 555 48.83 40.28 -23.76
CA PRO A 555 50.07 40.13 -23.00
C PRO A 555 49.88 39.36 -21.68
N PRO A 556 50.92 38.68 -21.18
CA PRO A 556 50.84 37.93 -19.93
C PRO A 556 50.50 38.84 -18.75
N VAL A 557 49.56 38.37 -17.91
CA VAL A 557 49.09 39.02 -16.68
C VAL A 557 49.86 38.45 -15.50
N ASN A 558 50.14 39.30 -14.53
CA ASN A 558 50.75 38.91 -13.26
C ASN A 558 49.84 37.93 -12.51
N LEU A 559 50.33 36.72 -12.20
CA LEU A 559 49.51 35.69 -11.53
C LEU A 559 49.09 36.12 -10.12
N ASN A 560 49.87 36.98 -9.46
CA ASN A 560 49.57 37.49 -8.12
C ASN A 560 48.39 38.48 -8.11
N GLU A 561 48.09 39.15 -9.23
CA GLU A 561 46.91 40.03 -9.39
C GLU A 561 45.63 39.21 -9.64
N VAL A 562 45.77 38.02 -10.23
CA VAL A 562 44.67 37.12 -10.59
C VAL A 562 44.33 36.17 -9.44
N PHE A 563 45.32 35.81 -8.61
CA PHE A 563 45.19 34.95 -7.43
C PHE A 563 45.71 35.63 -6.15
N PRO A 564 45.15 36.80 -5.76
CA PRO A 564 45.63 37.58 -4.61
C PRO A 564 45.61 36.77 -3.30
N GLU A 565 44.69 35.83 -3.14
CA GLU A 565 44.54 35.02 -1.94
C GLU A 565 45.60 33.93 -1.76
N PHE A 566 46.49 33.75 -2.74
CA PHE A 566 47.61 32.79 -2.71
C PHE A 566 49.00 33.46 -2.60
N VAL A 567 49.06 34.80 -2.50
CA VAL A 567 50.32 35.57 -2.54
C VAL A 567 51.12 35.50 -1.24
N GLU A 568 50.47 35.33 -0.07
CA GLU A 568 51.09 35.44 1.26
C GLU A 568 52.27 34.48 1.53
N LYS A 569 52.38 33.39 0.77
CA LYS A 569 53.49 32.42 0.84
C LYS A 569 54.21 32.19 -0.51
N ALA A 570 54.00 33.06 -1.50
CA ALA A 570 54.64 32.94 -2.81
C ALA A 570 56.11 33.39 -2.74
N GLU A 571 57.05 32.50 -3.08
CA GLU A 571 58.48 32.83 -3.18
C GLU A 571 58.77 33.79 -4.35
N ASP A 572 57.99 33.69 -5.45
CA ASP A 572 58.14 34.52 -6.63
C ASP A 572 57.38 35.86 -6.51
N LYS A 573 58.08 36.87 -5.98
CA LYS A 573 57.57 38.25 -5.91
C LYS A 573 57.37 38.90 -7.29
N GLU A 574 57.94 38.33 -8.36
CA GLU A 574 57.74 38.83 -9.72
C GLU A 574 56.46 38.29 -10.38
N GLY A 575 55.75 37.34 -9.74
CA GLY A 575 54.41 36.91 -10.15
C GLY A 575 54.34 36.07 -11.43
N ASN A 576 55.43 35.39 -11.80
CA ASN A 576 55.52 34.58 -13.02
C ASN A 576 55.23 33.10 -12.76
N ALA A 577 55.42 32.63 -11.52
CA ALA A 577 55.12 31.27 -11.10
C ALA A 577 54.24 31.27 -9.84
N LEU A 578 53.17 30.47 -9.86
CA LEU A 578 52.31 30.25 -8.70
C LEU A 578 52.02 28.75 -8.56
N ALA A 579 51.98 28.24 -7.34
CA ALA A 579 51.68 26.82 -7.11
C ALA A 579 50.71 26.59 -5.97
N PHE A 580 49.87 25.59 -6.20
CA PHE A 580 48.73 25.20 -5.39
C PHE A 580 48.96 23.78 -4.89
N GLN A 581 48.90 23.58 -3.57
CA GLN A 581 48.84 22.26 -2.97
C GLN A 581 47.40 22.01 -2.53
N PHE A 582 46.74 21.02 -3.15
CA PHE A 582 45.45 20.55 -2.68
C PHE A 582 45.60 19.91 -1.30
N ILE A 583 44.59 20.08 -0.45
CA ILE A 583 44.55 19.48 0.89
C ILE A 583 44.57 17.93 0.80
N ALA A 584 44.03 17.37 -0.29
CA ALA A 584 44.14 15.96 -0.66
C ALA A 584 45.58 15.50 -1.02
N GLY A 585 46.56 16.40 -1.11
CA GLY A 585 48.00 16.10 -1.25
C GLY A 585 48.63 16.50 -2.58
N SER A 586 47.87 16.51 -3.68
CA SER A 586 48.37 16.83 -5.03
C SER A 586 48.90 18.27 -5.16
N ARG A 587 49.90 18.47 -6.03
CA ARG A 587 50.49 19.79 -6.31
C ARG A 587 50.37 20.17 -7.78
N VAL A 588 49.92 21.39 -8.04
CA VAL A 588 49.78 21.97 -9.39
C VAL A 588 50.53 23.29 -9.45
N THR A 589 51.37 23.48 -10.47
CA THR A 589 52.12 24.72 -10.70
C THR A 589 51.66 25.38 -12.00
N VAL A 590 51.43 26.69 -11.97
CA VAL A 590 51.14 27.55 -13.12
C VAL A 590 52.36 28.43 -13.39
N LEU A 591 52.84 28.42 -14.62
CA LEU A 591 53.98 29.21 -15.10
C LEU A 591 53.53 30.14 -16.23
N ALA A 592 53.55 31.45 -15.98
CA ALA A 592 53.39 32.46 -17.01
C ALA A 592 54.70 32.67 -17.78
N SER A 593 54.63 32.73 -19.11
CA SER A 593 55.81 32.98 -19.93
C SER A 593 56.12 34.49 -20.02
N LYS A 594 57.33 34.90 -19.61
CA LYS A 594 57.79 36.30 -19.72
C LYS A 594 57.87 36.83 -21.16
N THR A 595 58.01 35.95 -22.14
CA THR A 595 58.29 36.30 -23.55
C THR A 595 57.21 35.83 -24.54
N SER A 596 56.16 35.16 -24.06
CA SER A 596 55.07 34.69 -24.91
C SER A 596 53.72 34.74 -24.18
N GLN A 597 52.62 34.79 -24.92
CA GLN A 597 51.27 34.90 -24.38
C GLN A 597 50.74 33.51 -23.95
N ARG A 598 51.53 32.79 -23.16
CA ARG A 598 51.33 31.35 -22.85
C ARG A 598 51.46 31.07 -21.36
N TYR A 599 50.54 30.28 -20.83
CA TYR A 599 50.52 29.83 -19.44
C TYR A 599 50.57 28.31 -19.41
N ARG A 600 51.61 27.75 -18.77
CA ARG A 600 51.77 26.31 -18.60
C ARG A 600 51.31 25.88 -17.22
N ILE A 601 50.34 24.98 -17.19
CA ILE A 601 49.86 24.32 -15.98
C ILE A 601 50.46 22.91 -15.94
N GLN A 602 51.07 22.54 -14.82
CA GLN A 602 51.75 21.25 -14.66
C GLN A 602 51.49 20.59 -13.30
N SER A 603 51.36 19.27 -13.30
CA SER A 603 50.96 18.44 -12.15
C SER A 603 51.52 17.02 -12.27
N GLU A 604 51.67 16.30 -11.15
CA GLU A 604 51.95 14.86 -11.16
C GLU A 604 50.71 14.01 -11.48
N SER A 605 49.51 14.57 -11.27
CA SER A 605 48.21 13.95 -11.54
C SER A 605 47.48 14.72 -12.64
N PHE A 606 46.97 14.02 -13.65
CA PHE A 606 46.31 14.61 -14.81
C PHE A 606 45.01 15.33 -14.44
N GLU A 607 44.17 14.65 -13.65
CA GLU A 607 42.87 15.13 -13.16
C GLU A 607 42.93 16.45 -12.38
N ASP A 608 43.99 16.67 -11.59
CA ASP A 608 44.12 17.84 -10.71
C ASP A 608 44.43 19.14 -11.47
N ILE A 609 44.83 19.05 -12.75
CA ILE A 609 44.98 20.22 -13.63
C ILE A 609 43.63 20.93 -13.85
N TRP A 610 42.52 20.19 -13.81
CA TRP A 610 41.18 20.70 -14.11
C TRP A 610 40.81 21.96 -13.32
N LEU A 611 40.77 21.89 -11.99
CA LEU A 611 40.26 22.97 -11.15
C LEU A 611 41.07 24.27 -11.34
N VAL A 612 42.39 24.14 -11.44
CA VAL A 612 43.30 25.28 -11.66
C VAL A 612 43.16 25.84 -13.09
N ALA A 613 42.98 24.98 -14.11
CA ALA A 613 42.73 25.41 -15.49
C ALA A 613 41.39 26.13 -15.64
N LYS A 614 40.31 25.61 -15.02
CA LYS A 614 38.99 26.25 -14.97
C LYS A 614 39.09 27.65 -14.36
N GLU A 615 39.70 27.73 -13.18
CA GLU A 615 39.78 29.00 -12.44
C GLU A 615 40.68 30.01 -13.15
N LEU A 616 41.80 29.58 -13.77
CA LEU A 616 42.66 30.45 -14.58
C LEU A 616 41.89 31.09 -15.75
N VAL A 617 41.18 30.27 -16.54
CA VAL A 617 40.36 30.73 -17.68
C VAL A 617 39.28 31.70 -17.21
N GLN A 618 38.47 31.31 -16.22
CA GLN A 618 37.37 32.14 -15.72
C GLN A 618 37.86 33.45 -15.10
N ARG A 619 39.00 33.46 -14.39
CA ARG A 619 39.54 34.68 -13.81
C ARG A 619 40.16 35.60 -14.86
N PHE A 620 40.80 35.08 -15.90
CA PHE A 620 41.26 35.90 -17.02
C PHE A 620 40.08 36.55 -17.75
N ASP A 621 39.00 35.79 -18.02
CA ASP A 621 37.79 36.35 -18.64
C ASP A 621 37.21 37.50 -17.78
N ARG A 622 37.07 37.29 -16.46
CA ARG A 622 36.63 38.34 -15.51
C ARG A 622 37.59 39.54 -15.46
N HIS A 623 38.90 39.30 -15.48
CA HIS A 623 39.93 40.33 -15.38
C HIS A 623 39.93 41.24 -16.62
N PHE A 624 39.97 40.66 -17.82
CA PHE A 624 39.93 41.41 -19.07
C PHE A 624 38.56 42.08 -19.31
N ALA A 625 37.46 41.47 -18.87
CA ALA A 625 36.15 42.12 -18.88
C ALA A 625 36.10 43.37 -17.97
N LYS A 626 36.69 43.33 -16.77
CA LYS A 626 36.83 44.50 -15.89
C LYS A 626 37.68 45.62 -16.52
N LEU A 627 38.68 45.26 -17.32
CA LEU A 627 39.50 46.20 -18.10
C LEU A 627 38.81 46.67 -19.41
N GLY A 628 37.56 46.28 -19.66
CA GLY A 628 36.78 46.69 -20.84
C GLY A 628 37.18 46.00 -22.16
N VAL A 629 38.03 44.97 -22.10
CA VAL A 629 38.58 44.28 -23.27
C VAL A 629 37.56 43.24 -23.79
N LYS A 630 36.86 43.58 -24.88
CA LYS A 630 35.78 42.75 -25.46
C LYS A 630 36.26 41.64 -26.40
N ASP A 631 37.51 41.67 -26.84
CA ASP A 631 38.09 40.75 -27.82
C ASP A 631 39.03 39.70 -27.20
N PHE A 632 39.04 39.56 -25.87
CA PHE A 632 39.87 38.57 -25.18
C PHE A 632 39.45 37.14 -25.54
N ARG A 633 40.43 36.25 -25.75
CA ARG A 633 40.24 34.82 -26.00
C ARG A 633 41.36 33.98 -25.40
N ASN A 634 40.95 32.94 -24.68
CA ASN A 634 41.78 31.79 -24.36
C ASN A 634 41.73 30.78 -25.52
N THR A 635 42.84 30.14 -25.85
CA THR A 635 42.94 29.10 -26.88
C THR A 635 43.85 27.96 -26.43
N PHE A 636 43.64 26.77 -26.99
CA PHE A 636 44.51 25.61 -26.76
C PHE A 636 45.08 25.11 -28.09
N SER A 637 46.41 25.14 -28.23
CA SER A 637 47.10 24.75 -29.47
C SER A 637 47.78 23.37 -29.39
N GLY A 638 47.62 22.65 -28.29
CA GLY A 638 48.23 21.33 -28.07
C GLY A 638 47.40 20.16 -28.63
N PRO A 639 47.95 18.94 -28.65
CA PRO A 639 47.16 17.74 -28.87
C PRO A 639 46.22 17.50 -27.68
N ILE A 640 45.02 16.96 -27.95
CA ILE A 640 44.09 16.56 -26.89
C ILE A 640 44.66 15.31 -26.17
N PRO A 641 44.81 15.32 -24.83
CA PRO A 641 45.40 14.23 -24.04
C PRO A 641 44.44 13.04 -23.85
N LEU A 642 44.11 12.36 -24.95
CA LEU A 642 43.17 11.23 -24.94
C LEU A 642 43.76 9.96 -24.33
N SER A 643 45.09 9.77 -24.37
CA SER A 643 45.79 8.64 -23.75
C SER A 643 45.58 8.60 -22.25
N GLU A 644 45.94 9.70 -21.58
CA GLU A 644 45.85 9.91 -20.13
C GLU A 644 44.40 9.86 -19.64
N TYR A 645 43.48 10.41 -20.45
CA TYR A 645 42.05 10.31 -20.19
C TYR A 645 41.54 8.87 -20.24
N PHE A 646 41.98 8.08 -21.22
CA PHE A 646 41.56 6.68 -21.36
C PHE A 646 42.13 5.75 -20.28
N GLU A 647 43.30 6.05 -19.70
CA GLU A 647 43.79 5.36 -18.48
C GLU A 647 42.82 5.54 -17.29
N ARG A 648 42.21 6.73 -17.14
CA ARG A 648 41.21 7.00 -16.09
C ARG A 648 39.88 6.30 -16.35
N VAL A 649 39.45 6.22 -17.62
CA VAL A 649 38.26 5.45 -18.03
C VAL A 649 38.43 3.96 -17.73
N ASP A 650 39.59 3.37 -18.05
CA ASP A 650 39.83 1.95 -17.78
C ASP A 650 39.84 1.63 -16.28
N HIS A 651 40.55 2.43 -15.48
CA HIS A 651 40.63 2.22 -14.04
C HIS A 651 39.26 2.28 -13.36
N HIS A 652 38.39 3.20 -13.79
CA HIS A 652 37.01 3.27 -13.32
C HIS A 652 36.21 2.02 -13.71
N PHE A 653 36.28 1.61 -14.98
CA PHE A 653 35.59 0.43 -15.48
C PHE A 653 36.05 -0.87 -14.78
N GLU A 654 37.35 -1.02 -14.50
CA GLU A 654 37.91 -2.15 -13.74
C GLU A 654 37.32 -2.25 -12.32
N LEU A 655 37.19 -1.11 -11.61
CA LEU A 655 36.57 -1.06 -10.28
C LEU A 655 35.08 -1.42 -10.31
N ARG A 656 34.35 -1.05 -11.37
CA ARG A 656 32.97 -1.51 -11.59
C ARG A 656 32.87 -3.00 -11.87
N VAL A 657 33.76 -3.53 -12.71
CA VAL A 657 33.84 -4.97 -13.00
C VAL A 657 34.14 -5.76 -11.70
N ASN A 658 34.97 -5.21 -10.82
CA ASN A 658 35.22 -5.79 -9.51
C ASN A 658 34.01 -5.66 -8.56
N ALA A 659 33.30 -4.53 -8.56
CA ALA A 659 32.06 -4.36 -7.78
C ALA A 659 31.02 -5.44 -8.13
N GLN A 660 30.82 -5.71 -9.43
CA GLN A 660 29.93 -6.78 -9.89
C GLN A 660 30.40 -8.17 -9.41
N LYS A 661 31.70 -8.49 -9.52
CA LYS A 661 32.26 -9.76 -9.00
C LYS A 661 32.01 -9.92 -7.50
N TYR A 662 32.22 -8.87 -6.70
CA TYR A 662 31.95 -8.92 -5.27
C TYR A 662 30.46 -9.12 -4.98
N GLN A 663 29.58 -8.44 -5.71
CA GLN A 663 28.13 -8.61 -5.59
C GLN A 663 27.68 -10.04 -5.93
N ASP A 664 28.23 -10.64 -6.99
CA ASP A 664 27.92 -12.02 -7.40
C ASP A 664 28.41 -13.03 -6.35
N LEU A 665 29.67 -12.91 -5.88
CA LEU A 665 30.23 -13.76 -4.83
C LEU A 665 29.47 -13.64 -3.50
N LEU A 666 29.08 -12.42 -3.11
CA LEU A 666 28.30 -12.16 -1.90
C LEU A 666 26.87 -12.73 -2.04
N SER A 667 26.26 -12.65 -3.23
CA SER A 667 24.98 -13.29 -3.54
C SER A 667 25.06 -14.81 -3.39
N GLU A 668 26.09 -15.46 -3.94
CA GLU A 668 26.34 -16.90 -3.76
C GLU A 668 26.47 -17.28 -2.28
N ARG A 669 27.31 -16.56 -1.52
CA ARG A 669 27.51 -16.84 -0.09
C ARG A 669 26.24 -16.56 0.73
N ALA A 670 25.46 -15.54 0.41
CA ALA A 670 24.16 -15.28 1.02
C ALA A 670 23.11 -16.35 0.68
N VAL A 671 23.17 -16.99 -0.49
CA VAL A 671 22.34 -18.17 -0.82
C VAL A 671 22.77 -19.37 0.02
N GLN A 672 24.08 -19.65 0.12
CA GLN A 672 24.62 -20.75 0.94
C GLN A 672 24.27 -20.56 2.42
N PHE A 673 24.48 -19.37 2.97
CA PHE A 673 24.16 -19.04 4.37
C PHE A 673 22.68 -19.26 4.68
N ARG A 674 21.77 -18.75 3.83
CA ARG A 674 20.32 -18.98 3.99
C ARG A 674 19.94 -20.46 3.85
N ALA A 675 20.64 -21.25 3.03
CA ALA A 675 20.40 -22.68 2.93
C ALA A 675 20.79 -23.41 4.23
N ILE A 676 21.93 -23.06 4.83
CA ILE A 676 22.40 -23.59 6.12
C ILE A 676 21.42 -23.20 7.24
N GLN A 677 21.04 -21.93 7.33
CA GLN A 677 20.05 -21.44 8.29
C GLN A 677 18.71 -22.20 8.19
N ARG A 678 18.17 -22.40 6.97
CA ARG A 678 16.93 -23.18 6.76
C ARG A 678 17.09 -24.64 7.23
N ARG A 679 18.26 -25.24 7.04
CA ARG A 679 18.55 -26.60 7.51
C ARG A 679 18.62 -26.66 9.04
N LEU A 680 19.30 -25.71 9.68
CA LEU A 680 19.36 -25.57 11.14
C LEU A 680 17.98 -25.34 11.76
N LEU A 681 17.17 -24.41 11.22
CA LEU A 681 15.79 -24.19 11.66
C LEU A 681 14.91 -25.45 11.55
N THR A 682 15.12 -26.26 10.52
CA THR A 682 14.42 -27.55 10.37
C THR A 682 14.84 -28.55 11.45
N ARG A 683 16.12 -28.55 11.87
CA ARG A 683 16.63 -29.37 12.98
C ARG A 683 16.15 -28.87 14.34
N PHE A 684 16.18 -27.57 14.60
CA PHE A 684 15.71 -26.98 15.86
C PHE A 684 14.19 -27.09 16.08
N LYS A 685 13.41 -27.32 15.02
CA LYS A 685 11.97 -27.60 15.12
C LYS A 685 11.66 -29.07 15.47
N ASP A 686 12.63 -29.97 15.36
CA ASP A 686 12.47 -31.37 15.75
C ASP A 686 12.38 -31.46 17.29
N LYS A 687 11.44 -32.27 17.79
CA LYS A 687 11.32 -32.52 19.24
C LYS A 687 12.40 -33.48 19.75
N THR A 688 13.04 -34.22 18.84
CA THR A 688 14.15 -35.12 19.16
C THR A 688 15.48 -34.41 18.91
N PRO A 689 16.45 -34.45 19.84
CA PRO A 689 17.73 -33.77 19.68
C PRO A 689 18.60 -34.50 18.64
N ALA A 690 18.48 -34.10 17.38
CA ALA A 690 19.33 -34.57 16.30
C ALA A 690 20.69 -33.84 16.31
N PRO A 691 21.83 -34.54 16.17
CA PRO A 691 23.14 -33.89 16.12
C PRO A 691 23.24 -32.93 14.92
N LEU A 692 23.85 -31.76 15.14
CA LEU A 692 23.93 -30.70 14.14
C LEU A 692 24.90 -30.99 12.98
N GLN A 693 25.69 -32.07 13.06
CA GLN A 693 26.59 -32.53 11.97
C GLN A 693 27.49 -31.41 11.44
N ASN A 694 28.08 -30.61 12.33
CA ASN A 694 28.97 -29.48 12.05
C ASN A 694 28.34 -28.36 11.19
N LEU A 695 27.01 -28.30 11.06
CA LEU A 695 26.30 -27.22 10.34
C LEU A 695 26.46 -25.86 11.01
N ASP A 696 26.70 -25.83 12.32
CA ASP A 696 27.09 -24.67 13.11
C ASP A 696 28.47 -24.13 12.71
N THR A 697 29.46 -25.02 12.61
CA THR A 697 30.83 -24.70 12.15
C THR A 697 30.83 -24.23 10.70
N LEU A 698 30.01 -24.87 9.85
CA LEU A 698 29.81 -24.44 8.47
C LEU A 698 29.14 -23.07 8.38
N MET A 699 28.13 -22.80 9.21
CA MET A 699 27.45 -21.50 9.28
C MET A 699 28.42 -20.39 9.66
N GLU A 700 29.26 -20.61 10.68
CA GLU A 700 30.30 -19.66 11.11
C GLU A 700 31.35 -19.43 10.01
N GLY A 701 31.78 -20.48 9.32
CA GLY A 701 32.69 -20.38 8.19
C GLY A 701 32.10 -19.56 7.01
N THR A 702 30.82 -19.78 6.68
CA THR A 702 30.13 -18.99 5.66
C THR A 702 29.88 -17.55 6.13
N TYR A 703 29.56 -17.33 7.41
CA TYR A 703 29.37 -15.99 7.98
C TYR A 703 30.63 -15.13 7.83
N ARG A 704 31.80 -15.64 8.23
CA ARG A 704 33.08 -14.95 8.07
C ARG A 704 33.40 -14.61 6.60
N GLN A 705 33.05 -15.50 5.67
CA GLN A 705 33.18 -15.24 4.23
C GLN A 705 32.24 -14.13 3.74
N VAL A 706 31.00 -14.06 4.24
CA VAL A 706 30.05 -12.99 3.91
C VAL A 706 30.56 -11.65 4.42
N ILE A 707 31.07 -11.57 5.66
CA ILE A 707 31.63 -10.33 6.23
C ILE A 707 32.86 -9.89 5.43
N ALA A 708 33.85 -10.76 5.21
CA ALA A 708 35.05 -10.41 4.45
C ALA A 708 34.76 -9.97 3.00
N LEU A 709 33.72 -10.52 2.36
CA LEU A 709 33.27 -10.06 1.04
C LEU A 709 32.52 -8.73 1.11
N ALA A 710 31.79 -8.44 2.20
CA ALA A 710 31.11 -7.17 2.39
C ALA A 710 32.12 -6.03 2.63
N ASP A 711 33.14 -6.27 3.47
CA ASP A 711 34.23 -5.32 3.72
C ASP A 711 35.00 -5.01 2.43
N ALA A 712 35.39 -6.04 1.66
CA ALA A 712 36.07 -5.86 0.37
C ALA A 712 35.19 -5.17 -0.70
N ALA A 713 33.87 -5.41 -0.69
CA ALA A 713 32.94 -4.71 -1.56
C ALA A 713 32.82 -3.22 -1.21
N GLU A 714 32.84 -2.89 0.08
CA GLU A 714 32.78 -1.53 0.60
C GLU A 714 34.08 -0.75 0.32
N GLU A 715 35.25 -1.37 0.51
CA GLU A 715 36.54 -0.82 0.08
C GLU A 715 36.56 -0.54 -1.44
N ASN A 716 36.12 -1.50 -2.26
CA ASN A 716 36.02 -1.31 -3.71
C ASN A 716 35.02 -0.19 -4.08
N ARG A 717 33.90 -0.07 -3.34
CA ARG A 717 32.91 1.01 -3.52
C ARG A 717 33.50 2.39 -3.18
N ALA A 718 34.28 2.50 -2.11
CA ALA A 718 34.99 3.73 -1.75
C ALA A 718 36.01 4.11 -2.84
N CYS A 719 36.82 3.16 -3.32
CA CYS A 719 37.73 3.35 -4.44
C CYS A 719 37.01 3.77 -5.74
N LEU A 720 35.85 3.17 -6.04
CA LEU A 720 35.05 3.51 -7.21
C LEU A 720 34.55 4.96 -7.17
N VAL A 721 34.05 5.44 -6.02
CA VAL A 721 33.63 6.85 -5.85
C VAL A 721 34.80 7.81 -6.06
N GLN A 722 35.99 7.48 -5.53
CA GLN A 722 37.21 8.28 -5.76
C GLN A 722 37.62 8.30 -7.24
N ALA A 723 37.64 7.13 -7.89
CA ALA A 723 37.97 6.99 -9.30
C ALA A 723 36.97 7.75 -10.19
N PHE A 724 35.68 7.75 -9.84
CA PHE A 724 34.66 8.49 -10.55
C PHE A 724 34.81 10.01 -10.42
N SER A 725 35.16 10.53 -9.24
CA SER A 725 35.48 11.96 -9.08
C SER A 725 36.68 12.36 -9.96
N ARG A 726 37.76 11.58 -9.93
CA ARG A 726 38.96 11.80 -10.77
C ARG A 726 38.63 11.73 -12.26
N LEU A 727 37.80 10.77 -12.68
CA LEU A 727 37.30 10.66 -14.05
C LEU A 727 36.49 11.90 -14.44
N ARG A 728 35.56 12.38 -13.60
CA ARG A 728 34.79 13.60 -13.85
C ARG A 728 35.69 14.83 -14.01
N SER A 729 36.71 15.02 -13.16
CA SER A 729 37.73 16.07 -13.34
C SER A 729 38.44 15.97 -14.69
N ALA A 730 38.87 14.76 -15.07
CA ALA A 730 39.53 14.50 -16.33
C ALA A 730 38.60 14.75 -17.55
N THR A 731 37.31 14.41 -17.45
CA THR A 731 36.28 14.66 -18.46
C THR A 731 36.00 16.16 -18.60
N HIS A 732 35.85 16.89 -17.50
CA HIS A 732 35.70 18.34 -17.51
C HIS A 732 36.91 19.04 -18.16
N LEU A 733 38.13 18.60 -17.84
CA LEU A 733 39.36 19.09 -18.48
C LEU A 733 39.35 18.82 -19.99
N LEU A 734 38.96 17.60 -20.42
CA LEU A 734 38.79 17.26 -21.83
C LEU A 734 37.80 18.20 -22.53
N ILE A 735 36.64 18.46 -21.92
CA ILE A 735 35.62 19.37 -22.45
C ILE A 735 36.19 20.79 -22.63
N LEU A 736 36.86 21.34 -21.61
CA LEU A 736 37.48 22.66 -21.68
C LEU A 736 38.53 22.73 -22.79
N LEU A 737 39.41 21.73 -22.90
CA LEU A 737 40.44 21.69 -23.95
C LEU A 737 39.82 21.62 -25.35
N VAL A 738 38.76 20.83 -25.55
CA VAL A 738 38.02 20.78 -26.84
C VAL A 738 37.35 22.12 -27.15
N SER A 739 36.74 22.77 -26.15
CA SER A 739 36.11 24.09 -26.31
C SER A 739 37.13 25.18 -26.66
N LEU A 740 38.30 25.20 -26.02
CA LEU A 740 39.40 26.14 -26.29
C LEU A 740 40.15 25.84 -27.59
N TRP A 741 40.14 24.59 -28.07
CA TRP A 741 40.79 24.19 -29.32
C TRP A 741 39.99 24.63 -30.55
N GLN A 742 38.66 24.50 -30.51
CA GLN A 742 37.76 24.74 -31.66
C GLN A 742 36.89 25.99 -31.54
N GLY A 743 37.02 26.75 -30.44
CA GLY A 743 36.23 27.95 -30.16
C GLY A 743 34.73 27.65 -30.14
N LEU A 744 34.33 26.66 -29.34
CA LEU A 744 32.92 26.27 -29.20
C LEU A 744 32.11 27.38 -28.50
N SER A 745 30.84 27.54 -28.86
CA SER A 745 29.93 28.45 -28.14
C SER A 745 29.55 27.86 -26.78
N ALA A 746 28.97 28.70 -25.91
CA ALA A 746 28.44 28.27 -24.62
C ALA A 746 27.44 27.10 -24.78
N ASP A 747 26.48 27.22 -25.71
CA ASP A 747 25.50 26.15 -25.99
C ASP A 747 26.16 24.85 -26.43
N GLN A 748 27.21 24.92 -27.27
CA GLN A 748 27.94 23.73 -27.72
C GLN A 748 28.74 23.08 -26.59
N THR A 749 29.30 23.89 -25.69
CA THR A 749 29.96 23.40 -24.48
C THR A 749 28.94 22.74 -23.55
N THR A 750 27.76 23.35 -23.33
CA THR A 750 26.67 22.76 -22.53
C THR A 750 26.17 21.44 -23.10
N ILE A 751 26.03 21.31 -24.43
CA ILE A 751 25.69 20.03 -25.08
C ILE A 751 26.79 18.98 -24.83
N LEU A 752 28.06 19.37 -24.91
CA LEU A 752 29.20 18.48 -24.70
C LEU A 752 29.32 18.05 -23.23
N GLU A 753 29.08 18.96 -22.28
CA GLU A 753 28.96 18.66 -20.84
C GLU A 753 27.83 17.66 -20.58
N ALA A 754 26.62 17.92 -21.07
CA ALA A 754 25.49 16.99 -20.91
C ALA A 754 25.74 15.62 -21.58
N THR A 755 26.57 15.55 -22.62
CA THR A 755 26.91 14.31 -23.33
C THR A 755 27.95 13.47 -22.58
N LEU A 756 28.99 14.09 -22.00
CA LEU A 756 30.13 13.41 -21.39
C LEU A 756 30.04 13.33 -19.85
N LEU A 757 29.19 14.13 -19.22
CA LEU A 757 28.94 14.15 -17.76
C LEU A 757 27.44 13.96 -17.44
N PRO A 758 26.78 12.88 -17.93
CA PRO A 758 25.34 12.67 -17.74
C PRO A 758 24.93 12.32 -16.30
N LEU A 759 25.89 11.92 -15.44
CA LEU A 759 25.62 11.39 -14.10
C LEU A 759 26.48 12.09 -13.03
N LEU A 760 25.87 12.33 -11.87
CA LEU A 760 26.56 12.84 -10.68
C LEU A 760 27.22 11.75 -9.84
N GLN A 761 26.71 10.52 -9.92
CA GLN A 761 27.24 9.30 -9.28
C GLN A 761 26.79 8.07 -10.08
N ASP A 762 27.63 7.03 -10.11
CA ASP A 762 27.29 5.72 -10.65
C ASP A 762 26.31 4.95 -9.74
N THR A 763 25.36 4.24 -10.35
CA THR A 763 24.43 3.32 -9.68
C THR A 763 24.64 1.88 -10.14
N PRO A 764 24.18 0.85 -9.40
CA PRO A 764 24.34 -0.55 -9.81
C PRO A 764 23.67 -0.91 -11.15
N GLN A 765 22.66 -0.14 -11.58
CA GLN A 765 21.91 -0.40 -12.83
C GLN A 765 22.34 0.51 -13.99
N LEU A 766 22.82 1.72 -13.68
CA LEU A 766 23.21 2.73 -14.65
C LEU A 766 24.43 3.48 -14.14
N GLY A 767 25.48 3.49 -14.95
CA GLY A 767 26.63 4.34 -14.72
C GLY A 767 27.21 4.91 -16.02
N TRP A 768 28.40 5.50 -15.87
CA TRP A 768 28.95 6.46 -16.80
C TRP A 768 29.26 5.91 -18.21
N GLU A 769 29.91 4.75 -18.34
CA GLU A 769 30.40 4.25 -19.63
C GLU A 769 29.26 4.01 -20.63
N GLU A 770 28.21 3.28 -20.22
CA GLU A 770 27.05 3.02 -21.08
C GLU A 770 26.21 4.28 -21.37
N SER A 771 26.14 5.22 -20.41
CA SER A 771 25.44 6.49 -20.57
C SER A 771 26.13 7.39 -21.60
N VAL A 772 27.46 7.51 -21.49
CA VAL A 772 28.27 8.29 -22.43
C VAL A 772 28.38 7.60 -23.79
N ASP A 773 28.49 6.26 -23.85
CA ASP A 773 28.48 5.54 -25.14
C ASP A 773 27.17 5.79 -25.90
N ALA A 774 26.03 5.77 -25.20
CA ALA A 774 24.72 6.07 -25.78
C ALA A 774 24.60 7.54 -26.23
N ALA A 775 24.99 8.50 -25.38
CA ALA A 775 24.89 9.93 -25.68
C ALA A 775 25.83 10.35 -26.83
N VAL A 776 27.09 9.91 -26.78
CA VAL A 776 28.06 10.14 -27.88
C VAL A 776 27.61 9.44 -29.15
N SER A 777 27.09 8.20 -29.08
CA SER A 777 26.55 7.51 -30.26
C SER A 777 25.36 8.25 -30.88
N HIS A 778 24.49 8.86 -30.07
CA HIS A 778 23.41 9.70 -30.55
C HIS A 778 23.95 10.94 -31.27
N LEU A 779 24.82 11.71 -30.61
CA LEU A 779 25.43 12.93 -31.14
C LEU A 779 26.21 12.70 -32.45
N LEU A 780 26.94 11.57 -32.53
CA LEU A 780 27.64 11.11 -33.73
C LEU A 780 26.71 10.72 -34.88
N ARG A 781 25.46 10.31 -34.58
CA ARG A 781 24.44 9.89 -35.55
C ARG A 781 23.61 11.08 -36.05
N THR A 782 23.24 12.02 -35.17
CA THR A 782 22.32 13.12 -35.49
C THR A 782 23.03 14.41 -35.91
N CYS A 783 24.13 14.78 -35.27
CA CYS A 783 24.76 16.09 -35.46
C CYS A 783 26.04 16.02 -36.29
N LEU A 784 26.76 14.88 -36.26
CA LEU A 784 28.11 14.76 -36.83
C LEU A 784 28.23 13.65 -37.89
N SER A 785 27.14 13.06 -38.38
CA SER A 785 27.18 12.00 -39.39
C SER A 785 27.57 12.53 -40.77
N ARG A 786 28.49 11.87 -41.47
CA ARG A 786 28.92 12.25 -42.83
C ARG A 786 28.17 11.54 -43.95
N SER A 787 27.48 10.44 -43.66
CA SER A 787 26.69 9.70 -44.64
C SER A 787 25.50 8.97 -43.98
N PRO A 788 24.42 8.67 -44.72
CA PRO A 788 23.32 7.84 -44.22
C PRO A 788 23.75 6.37 -43.97
N LYS A 789 24.88 5.91 -44.54
CA LYS A 789 25.46 4.60 -44.21
C LYS A 789 26.12 4.61 -42.82
N ASP A 790 26.78 5.70 -42.43
CA ASP A 790 27.31 5.86 -41.06
C ASP A 790 26.20 5.90 -40.00
N GLN A 791 25.03 6.44 -40.35
CA GLN A 791 23.87 6.46 -39.45
C GLN A 791 23.31 5.05 -39.17
N ALA A 792 23.48 4.10 -40.10
CA ALA A 792 22.87 2.78 -40.05
C ALA A 792 23.79 1.64 -39.57
N VAL A 793 25.11 1.72 -39.77
CA VAL A 793 25.99 0.52 -39.76
C VAL A 793 26.79 0.28 -38.47
N SER A 794 26.90 1.25 -37.55
CA SER A 794 27.73 1.07 -36.33
C SER A 794 27.21 1.71 -35.04
N LEU A 795 26.22 2.60 -35.13
CA LEU A 795 25.68 3.37 -34.01
C LEU A 795 24.28 2.90 -33.59
N GLY A 796 24.07 1.60 -33.43
CA GLY A 796 22.82 1.05 -32.89
C GLY A 796 22.59 1.50 -31.44
N THR A 797 21.37 1.97 -31.12
CA THR A 797 20.94 2.22 -29.74
C THR A 797 21.07 0.94 -28.93
N THR A 798 22.08 0.90 -28.10
CA THR A 798 22.41 -0.27 -27.29
C THR A 798 21.54 -0.20 -26.03
N GLN A 799 21.06 -1.34 -25.53
CA GLN A 799 20.39 -1.36 -24.23
C GLN A 799 21.37 -0.82 -23.18
N LEU A 800 20.94 0.15 -22.38
CA LEU A 800 21.73 0.69 -21.27
C LEU A 800 22.00 -0.46 -20.30
N SER A 801 23.23 -0.98 -20.39
CA SER A 801 23.71 -2.16 -19.70
C SER A 801 25.23 -2.12 -19.71
N MET A 802 25.84 -2.69 -18.67
CA MET A 802 27.28 -2.65 -18.50
C MET A 802 28.02 -3.21 -19.73
N LEU A 803 28.93 -2.42 -20.28
CA LEU A 803 29.75 -2.81 -21.43
C LEU A 803 30.66 -4.00 -21.07
N LYS A 804 31.10 -4.75 -22.08
CA LYS A 804 32.10 -5.82 -21.91
C LYS A 804 33.52 -5.29 -21.83
N ASP A 805 33.79 -4.19 -22.53
CA ASP A 805 35.09 -3.53 -22.61
C ASP A 805 34.94 -2.04 -22.97
N THR A 806 35.96 -1.24 -22.66
CA THR A 806 35.99 0.20 -22.93
C THR A 806 36.32 0.53 -24.39
N SER A 807 36.74 -0.45 -25.21
CA SER A 807 37.25 -0.24 -26.58
C SER A 807 36.28 0.49 -27.51
N ARG A 808 34.96 0.23 -27.37
CA ARG A 808 33.93 0.91 -28.18
C ARG A 808 33.79 2.37 -27.79
N LEU A 809 33.62 2.64 -26.49
CA LEU A 809 33.50 3.98 -25.93
C LEU A 809 34.70 4.86 -26.31
N LYS A 810 35.93 4.35 -26.16
CA LYS A 810 37.15 5.05 -26.57
C LYS A 810 37.14 5.42 -28.05
N LYS A 811 36.76 4.49 -28.94
CA LYS A 811 36.64 4.75 -30.39
C LYS A 811 35.61 5.83 -30.69
N HIS A 812 34.47 5.83 -30.00
CA HIS A 812 33.43 6.85 -30.15
C HIS A 812 33.90 8.23 -29.65
N ILE A 813 34.59 8.31 -28.51
CA ILE A 813 35.14 9.58 -27.99
C ILE A 813 36.25 10.12 -28.91
N MET A 814 37.16 9.27 -29.42
CA MET A 814 38.14 9.67 -30.43
C MET A 814 37.46 10.22 -31.70
N LEU A 815 36.42 9.53 -32.19
CA LEU A 815 35.68 9.92 -33.39
C LEU A 815 34.90 11.22 -33.19
N LEU A 816 34.39 11.48 -31.98
CA LEU A 816 33.77 12.74 -31.59
C LEU A 816 34.79 13.89 -31.66
N CYS A 817 35.95 13.73 -31.02
CA CYS A 817 37.02 14.73 -31.02
C CYS A 817 37.53 15.01 -32.45
N ASP A 818 37.73 13.97 -33.27
CA ASP A 818 38.15 14.09 -34.67
C ASP A 818 37.10 14.80 -35.56
N ARG A 819 35.82 14.50 -35.38
CA ARG A 819 34.74 15.15 -36.16
C ARG A 819 34.51 16.61 -35.77
N ILE A 820 34.59 16.94 -34.48
CA ILE A 820 34.58 18.33 -34.00
C ILE A 820 35.85 19.05 -34.53
N GLY A 821 37.01 18.41 -34.46
CA GLY A 821 38.29 18.91 -34.99
C GLY A 821 38.28 19.22 -36.49
N LYS A 822 37.42 18.54 -37.25
CA LYS A 822 37.18 18.75 -38.69
C LYS A 822 36.02 19.73 -38.96
N GLY A 823 35.68 20.59 -38.01
CA GLY A 823 34.68 21.67 -38.14
C GLY A 823 33.22 21.25 -37.85
N GLY A 824 32.99 20.07 -37.28
CA GLY A 824 31.64 19.63 -36.90
C GLY A 824 31.03 20.49 -35.79
N ARG A 825 29.76 20.87 -35.96
CA ARG A 825 28.99 21.70 -35.01
C ARG A 825 27.94 20.88 -34.28
N LEU A 826 27.79 21.13 -32.98
CA LEU A 826 26.76 20.50 -32.14
C LEU A 826 25.50 21.37 -32.16
N SER A 827 24.33 20.75 -32.36
CA SER A 827 23.01 21.41 -32.29
C SER A 827 21.93 20.38 -31.99
N LEU A 828 20.94 20.74 -31.17
CA LEU A 828 19.81 19.88 -30.77
C LEU A 828 18.49 20.24 -31.46
N SER A 829 18.49 21.29 -32.30
CA SER A 829 17.30 21.72 -33.05
C SER A 829 16.94 20.71 -34.13
N SER A 830 15.65 20.35 -34.21
CA SER A 830 15.12 19.40 -35.20
C SER A 830 15.20 19.90 -36.66
N GLU A 831 15.72 21.11 -36.89
CA GLU A 831 15.89 21.76 -38.19
C GLU A 831 17.15 21.29 -38.95
N ALA A 832 18.04 20.51 -38.31
CA ALA A 832 19.27 19.98 -38.91
C ALA A 832 19.07 18.98 -40.08
N ASN A 833 17.82 18.77 -40.52
CA ASN A 833 17.46 18.02 -41.73
C ASN A 833 17.30 18.91 -42.99
N VAL A 834 17.52 20.22 -42.91
CA VAL A 834 17.65 21.07 -44.11
C VAL A 834 19.13 21.10 -44.55
N PRO A 835 19.49 20.59 -45.74
CA PRO A 835 20.87 20.65 -46.20
C PRO A 835 21.28 22.09 -46.49
N THR A 836 22.24 22.63 -45.74
CA THR A 836 22.89 23.90 -46.05
C THR A 836 23.58 23.81 -47.42
N PRO A 837 23.28 24.71 -48.38
CA PRO A 837 23.89 24.67 -49.70
C PRO A 837 25.38 24.99 -49.62
N VAL A 838 26.19 24.19 -50.31
CA VAL A 838 27.64 24.42 -50.44
C VAL A 838 27.86 25.66 -51.32
N MET A 839 28.42 26.72 -50.74
CA MET A 839 29.00 27.82 -51.54
C MET A 839 30.26 27.32 -52.24
N MET A 840 30.24 27.30 -53.57
CA MET A 840 31.43 27.26 -54.42
C MET A 840 31.76 28.69 -54.90
N PRO A 841 33.02 29.01 -55.22
CA PRO A 841 33.42 30.36 -55.65
C PRO A 841 32.96 30.71 -57.07
N GLU A 842 32.98 32.00 -57.38
CA GLU A 842 32.48 32.60 -58.62
C GLU A 842 33.14 32.09 -59.91
N SER A 843 32.36 31.99 -61.00
CA SER A 843 32.76 32.59 -62.29
C SER A 843 31.63 32.69 -63.32
N SER A 844 31.31 33.95 -63.68
CA SER A 844 30.89 34.43 -65.01
C SER A 844 29.61 33.91 -65.73
N LYS A 845 28.64 34.84 -65.80
CA LYS A 845 27.95 35.37 -67.01
C LYS A 845 26.63 34.76 -67.53
N GLU A 846 25.60 35.63 -67.47
CA GLU A 846 24.55 35.91 -68.49
C GLU A 846 23.51 34.80 -68.79
N LYS A 847 22.21 35.07 -69.01
CA LYS A 847 21.41 36.32 -69.15
C LYS A 847 19.90 35.96 -69.06
N LYS A 848 19.07 36.82 -68.44
CA LYS A 848 17.61 37.07 -68.73
C LYS A 848 16.63 35.86 -68.66
N GLU A 849 15.32 36.00 -68.48
CA GLU A 849 14.37 37.05 -68.05
C GLU A 849 13.04 36.33 -67.65
N LYS A 850 12.28 36.83 -66.65
CA LYS A 850 10.78 36.82 -66.55
C LYS A 850 9.99 35.48 -66.62
N ASP A 851 8.76 35.34 -66.11
CA ASP A 851 7.93 36.04 -65.09
C ASP A 851 6.65 35.21 -64.80
N SER A 852 6.07 35.35 -63.60
CA SER A 852 4.64 35.15 -63.24
C SER A 852 3.87 33.80 -63.37
N GLY A 853 2.89 33.59 -62.46
CA GLY A 853 1.76 32.63 -62.55
C GLY A 853 1.93 31.34 -61.71
N LYS A 854 1.20 31.01 -60.63
CA LYS A 854 -0.24 31.18 -60.26
C LYS A 854 -1.20 30.66 -61.36
N GLU A 855 -2.26 29.88 -61.09
CA GLU A 855 -2.83 29.28 -59.86
C GLU A 855 -3.92 28.25 -60.28
N GLY A 856 -4.31 27.29 -59.43
CA GLY A 856 -5.73 26.85 -59.38
C GLY A 856 -6.17 25.43 -59.83
N LYS A 857 -6.76 24.75 -58.85
CA LYS A 857 -7.96 23.86 -58.88
C LYS A 857 -7.90 22.36 -59.26
N LYS A 858 -8.51 21.61 -58.32
CA LYS A 858 -9.11 20.26 -58.34
C LYS A 858 -10.11 20.09 -59.51
N ASP A 859 -10.48 18.89 -59.98
CA ASP A 859 -11.26 17.89 -59.22
C ASP A 859 -11.34 16.45 -59.83
N SER A 860 -11.22 15.47 -58.93
CA SER A 860 -11.99 14.19 -58.86
C SER A 860 -11.95 13.08 -59.96
N LYS A 861 -12.09 11.84 -59.46
CA LYS A 861 -12.56 10.57 -60.10
C LYS A 861 -11.58 9.68 -60.90
N GLU A 862 -11.29 8.52 -60.30
CA GLU A 862 -11.50 7.12 -60.76
C GLU A 862 -12.21 6.86 -62.13
N PRO A 863 -12.16 5.63 -62.74
CA PRO A 863 -11.53 4.38 -62.26
C PRO A 863 -10.88 3.42 -63.34
N ALA A 864 -10.32 2.30 -62.84
CA ALA A 864 -10.40 0.92 -63.36
C ALA A 864 -9.71 0.42 -64.66
N LYS A 865 -9.36 -0.90 -64.60
CA LYS A 865 -9.14 -1.89 -65.70
C LYS A 865 -7.87 -1.75 -66.58
N GLU A 866 -7.31 -2.80 -67.19
CA GLU A 866 -7.24 -4.27 -66.94
C GLU A 866 -6.21 -4.88 -67.96
N LYS A 867 -5.85 -6.17 -67.79
CA LYS A 867 -5.35 -7.13 -68.82
C LYS A 867 -3.89 -7.11 -69.34
N GLU A 868 -3.32 -8.33 -69.29
CA GLU A 868 -2.57 -9.06 -70.35
C GLU A 868 -1.23 -8.50 -70.90
N SER A 869 -0.27 -9.30 -71.41
CA SER A 869 0.17 -10.68 -71.13
C SER A 869 1.53 -10.97 -71.82
N LYS A 870 2.31 -11.95 -71.33
CA LYS A 870 3.39 -12.73 -72.01
C LYS A 870 4.48 -12.01 -72.86
N LYS A 871 5.77 -12.28 -72.55
CA LYS A 871 6.62 -13.21 -73.35
C LYS A 871 8.01 -13.52 -72.75
N ASP A 872 8.45 -14.76 -73.02
CA ASP A 872 9.81 -15.35 -73.20
C ASP A 872 11.05 -14.50 -72.88
N SER A 873 12.14 -15.02 -72.27
CA SER A 873 12.92 -16.16 -72.81
C SER A 873 14.00 -16.75 -71.86
N THR A 874 14.34 -18.02 -72.11
CA THR A 874 15.58 -18.82 -71.83
C THR A 874 16.76 -18.20 -71.04
N LYS A 875 17.49 -18.96 -70.20
CA LYS A 875 18.29 -20.16 -70.57
C LYS A 875 18.79 -21.01 -69.37
N ASP A 876 19.28 -22.21 -69.69
CA ASP A 876 19.77 -23.33 -68.86
C ASP A 876 20.91 -22.96 -67.85
N SER A 877 21.25 -23.74 -66.79
CA SER A 877 21.49 -25.20 -66.80
C SER A 877 21.85 -25.79 -65.40
N LYS A 878 21.67 -27.12 -65.28
CA LYS A 878 22.23 -28.09 -64.28
C LYS A 878 21.81 -27.96 -62.81
N GLU A 879 21.09 -28.96 -62.27
CA GLU A 879 21.58 -30.29 -61.79
C GLU A 879 22.51 -30.15 -60.57
N SER A 880 22.32 -30.87 -59.46
CA SER A 880 21.73 -32.21 -59.32
C SER A 880 20.82 -32.32 -58.07
N SER A 881 19.62 -32.90 -58.25
CA SER A 881 19.23 -34.24 -57.79
C SER A 881 18.69 -34.29 -56.36
N LYS A 882 17.37 -34.51 -56.19
CA LYS A 882 16.74 -35.82 -55.92
C LYS A 882 16.77 -36.14 -54.42
N GLU A 883 15.82 -36.81 -53.79
CA GLU A 883 14.45 -37.33 -54.05
C GLU A 883 14.00 -37.84 -52.66
N SER A 884 12.77 -38.21 -52.31
CA SER A 884 11.44 -38.17 -52.92
C SER A 884 10.50 -38.58 -51.78
N SER A 885 9.50 -37.79 -51.40
CA SER A 885 8.14 -37.83 -51.97
C SER A 885 7.23 -38.96 -51.45
N LYS A 886 5.97 -38.59 -51.22
CA LYS A 886 4.74 -39.39 -51.45
C LYS A 886 4.53 -40.56 -50.48
N GLU A 887 3.29 -40.96 -50.17
CA GLU A 887 2.01 -40.89 -50.91
C GLU A 887 0.85 -40.63 -49.88
N SER A 888 -0.43 -40.38 -50.20
CA SER A 888 -1.22 -40.47 -51.44
C SER A 888 -2.51 -39.61 -51.38
N SER A 889 -3.11 -39.33 -52.56
CA SER A 889 -4.57 -39.10 -52.87
C SER A 889 -5.48 -38.25 -51.93
N LYS A 890 -6.12 -37.16 -52.41
CA LYS A 890 -7.42 -37.14 -53.19
C LYS A 890 -8.59 -37.81 -52.44
N GLU A 891 -9.84 -37.32 -52.38
CA GLU A 891 -10.56 -36.16 -52.95
C GLU A 891 -11.93 -36.04 -52.19
N SER A 892 -12.79 -35.00 -52.23
CA SER A 892 -12.90 -33.72 -52.97
C SER A 892 -13.90 -32.76 -52.24
N LYS A 893 -14.28 -31.65 -52.89
CA LYS A 893 -15.55 -30.86 -52.72
C LYS A 893 -15.79 -29.95 -51.48
N LYS A 894 -15.60 -28.65 -51.77
CA LYS A 894 -16.63 -27.59 -51.84
C LYS A 894 -16.83 -26.59 -50.67
N GLU A 895 -16.71 -25.31 -51.07
CA GLU A 895 -17.47 -24.12 -50.66
C GLU A 895 -17.23 -23.40 -49.32
N LYS A 896 -16.64 -22.19 -49.48
CA LYS A 896 -16.95 -20.88 -48.85
C LYS A 896 -16.87 -20.75 -47.32
N LYS A 897 -16.56 -19.58 -46.74
CA LYS A 897 -15.82 -18.33 -47.07
C LYS A 897 -16.16 -17.41 -45.88
N GLU A 898 -15.16 -16.80 -45.24
CA GLU A 898 -15.27 -15.55 -44.44
C GLU A 898 -16.23 -15.53 -43.21
N SER A 899 -15.98 -14.77 -42.14
CA SER A 899 -15.34 -13.45 -42.05
C SER A 899 -14.77 -13.10 -40.65
N SER A 900 -14.02 -11.99 -40.62
CA SER A 900 -13.74 -11.08 -39.48
C SER A 900 -12.93 -11.56 -38.26
N LYS A 901 -11.65 -11.13 -38.28
CA LYS A 901 -10.96 -10.47 -37.15
C LYS A 901 -11.71 -9.17 -36.74
N ASP A 902 -11.40 -8.37 -35.71
CA ASP A 902 -10.20 -8.10 -34.89
C ASP A 902 -10.63 -7.93 -33.40
N LYS A 903 -9.85 -8.23 -32.36
CA LYS A 903 -8.66 -7.52 -31.86
C LYS A 903 -8.85 -6.00 -31.65
N GLU A 904 -9.07 -5.59 -30.41
CA GLU A 904 -8.10 -4.73 -29.72
C GLU A 904 -8.26 -4.79 -28.19
N ALA A 905 -7.20 -4.43 -27.48
CA ALA A 905 -7.12 -4.49 -26.02
C ALA A 905 -6.60 -3.15 -25.49
N ALA A 906 -7.20 -2.66 -24.42
CA ALA A 906 -6.66 -1.61 -23.59
C ALA A 906 -6.49 -2.15 -22.16
N VAL A 907 -5.31 -1.92 -21.58
CA VAL A 907 -4.90 -2.41 -20.27
C VAL A 907 -4.39 -1.22 -19.47
N GLU A 908 -4.90 -1.08 -18.23
CA GLU A 908 -4.19 -0.84 -16.96
C GLU A 908 -5.13 -0.11 -15.96
N PRO A 909 -4.84 -0.10 -14.65
CA PRO A 909 -4.32 -1.15 -13.77
C PRO A 909 -5.38 -1.49 -12.67
N GLY A 910 -5.27 -2.48 -11.79
CA GLY A 910 -4.13 -3.24 -11.29
C GLY A 910 -4.05 -3.13 -9.75
N LYS A 911 -4.70 -4.05 -9.02
CA LYS A 911 -4.42 -4.29 -7.59
C LYS A 911 -4.39 -5.80 -7.31
N GLU A 912 -3.37 -6.20 -6.57
CA GLU A 912 -2.95 -7.61 -6.43
C GLU A 912 -3.88 -8.45 -5.56
N LYS A 913 -4.06 -9.73 -5.95
CA LYS A 913 -4.17 -10.83 -4.98
C LYS A 913 -3.35 -12.03 -5.44
N THR A 914 -2.36 -12.39 -4.63
CA THR A 914 -1.44 -13.50 -4.79
C THR A 914 -2.19 -14.84 -4.83
N LYS A 915 -1.89 -15.72 -5.80
CA LYS A 915 -2.49 -17.06 -5.88
C LYS A 915 -1.40 -18.13 -5.99
N VAL A 916 -1.24 -18.92 -4.93
CA VAL A 916 -0.27 -20.02 -4.84
C VAL A 916 -0.67 -21.16 -5.78
N SER A 917 0.28 -21.64 -6.59
CA SER A 917 0.06 -22.68 -7.59
C SER A 917 0.19 -24.10 -7.01
N LYS A 918 -0.84 -24.93 -7.20
CA LYS A 918 -0.79 -26.38 -6.97
C LYS A 918 -0.18 -27.10 -8.19
N LYS A 919 0.82 -27.94 -7.97
CA LYS A 919 1.25 -29.09 -8.80
C LYS A 919 1.98 -30.07 -7.89
N ALA A 920 2.04 -31.37 -8.12
CA ALA A 920 1.13 -32.28 -8.83
C ALA A 920 1.40 -33.70 -8.28
N SER A 921 0.39 -34.54 -8.14
CA SER A 921 0.53 -35.88 -7.56
C SER A 921 1.07 -36.90 -8.57
N VAL A 922 2.14 -37.61 -8.23
CA VAL A 922 2.61 -38.80 -8.96
C VAL A 922 2.60 -40.01 -8.01
N LYS A 923 1.86 -41.06 -8.38
CA LYS A 923 1.89 -42.36 -7.69
C LYS A 923 3.05 -43.19 -8.25
N VAL A 924 3.86 -43.76 -7.37
CA VAL A 924 4.71 -44.93 -7.69
C VAL A 924 4.41 -46.01 -6.64
N LYS A 925 4.43 -47.28 -7.08
CA LYS A 925 3.87 -48.43 -6.37
C LYS A 925 4.86 -49.59 -6.47
N GLU A 926 5.62 -49.86 -5.42
CA GLU A 926 6.44 -51.08 -5.35
C GLU A 926 6.43 -51.75 -3.97
N LYS A 927 5.92 -52.99 -4.00
CA LYS A 927 6.50 -54.24 -3.46
C LYS A 927 7.20 -54.19 -2.10
N LYS A 928 6.43 -54.58 -1.08
CA LYS A 928 6.94 -55.22 0.14
C LYS A 928 7.31 -56.68 -0.20
N LYS A 929 8.46 -57.17 0.25
CA LYS A 929 8.86 -58.59 0.19
C LYS A 929 9.23 -59.03 1.61
N GLU A 930 8.70 -60.15 2.04
CA GLU A 930 8.95 -60.74 3.36
C GLU A 930 10.24 -61.56 3.38
N SER A 931 10.80 -61.71 4.58
CA SER A 931 11.63 -62.84 4.97
C SER A 931 11.50 -63.01 6.49
N GLU A 932 10.87 -64.10 6.92
CA GLU A 932 10.80 -64.54 8.31
C GLU A 932 12.15 -65.11 8.78
N ALA A 933 12.38 -65.03 10.08
CA ALA A 933 13.18 -65.99 10.84
C ALA A 933 12.65 -65.95 12.28
N GLY A 934 12.17 -67.07 12.79
CA GLY A 934 11.59 -67.18 14.14
C GLY A 934 12.34 -68.18 15.01
N ASP A 935 12.11 -68.09 16.32
CA ASP A 935 11.93 -69.19 17.29
C ASP A 935 11.98 -68.60 18.71
N GLY A 936 11.05 -68.99 19.58
CA GLY A 936 10.94 -68.53 20.98
C GLY A 936 9.55 -68.03 21.37
#